data_AF-A0A820EN56-F1
#
_entry.id   AF-A0A820EN56-F1
#
_cell.length_a   1.000
_cell.length_b   1.000
_cell.length_c   1.000
_cell.angle_alpha   90.00
_cell.angle_beta   90.00
_cell.angle_gamma   90.00
#
_symmetry.space_group_name_H-M   'P 1'
#
loop_
_entity.id
_entity.type
_entity.pdbx_description
1 polymer ?
#
loop_
_entity_poly.entity_id
_entity_poly.type
_entity_poly.pdbx_seq_one_letter_code
_entity_poly.pdbx_strand_id
1 'polypeptide(L)'
;MPRYRLYTNRQRLHSTEECMIVLDITERDFRSNPSLKFYVKHWFIDIDDFIDFIFISTYTKITLIVSHLLINIVYHIIRPIFPQIIKIIIVGDCSCRYEHVEHFEDMQSLVDSIHVSIQERRRLYITFDSWPVERSSHDLTFDTAKFLWYKYYFNILSSLKNTFVARHELLECIRIFHTKQIDKVKKSCEEFERTYNSKDILKWYTRDSFCYLLLNRTLRSQDINHIFAMRYIIYDLENCFARYHDEHKHNQIDIVYRGQQIHLSEIQKIEMNIGSIIGLTAFWSTTHSWDTAFRFTKIWPPNRSDPVERVLFTIRISSDIQQAVFMDISQFSTIECELEVLFSFRSLFRVENVVRNSDDNIWYVDLILIDETDNQFLSIMQPWYLRTTNIISQRSFFISEIEQPKEDFFRNLTDHSVPFLAFQLFVDMMLRLDRTEFSRDELLEVCRENYSNDSIELRKIDIFEQTYDAKDAIKWYTTDCFIYRIINESLRIESIDLIFKLRYFINDLHNQLAQMQIGFLRLLPSNISILTLYRGLTMDWNQLEELKRNKGNLVSTNSFLSTTSDYVAACFFAGDGNLDKDHVSVIFEISVNTKVKHSIPFAKIEYQSIFKDEDEVLFSIGAIFRVGETEELRERLWKVELTLTQIEDEQWNTLTAHLNSK
;
A
#
# COMPACT_ATOMS: atom_id res chain seq x y z
N MET A 1 25.00 0.60 42.29
CA MET A 1 25.78 -0.53 41.74
C MET A 1 25.95 -0.31 40.24
N PRO A 2 27.11 -0.67 39.65
CA PRO A 2 27.73 0.16 38.61
C PRO A 2 27.05 0.05 37.26
N ARG A 3 26.78 1.22 36.64
CA ARG A 3 26.41 1.39 35.24
C ARG A 3 27.58 0.91 34.37
N TYR A 4 27.47 -0.28 33.79
CA TYR A 4 28.34 -0.68 32.68
C TYR A 4 27.96 0.16 31.46
N ARG A 5 28.75 1.20 31.20
CA ARG A 5 28.79 1.90 29.92
C ARG A 5 29.61 1.02 28.96
N LEU A 6 28.95 0.24 28.10
CA LEU A 6 29.55 -0.25 26.87
C LEU A 6 29.66 0.95 25.93
N TYR A 7 30.85 1.54 25.82
CA TYR A 7 31.19 2.47 24.75
C TYR A 7 31.88 1.69 23.64
N THR A 8 31.64 2.15 22.40
CA THR A 8 32.33 1.86 21.12
C THR A 8 31.92 0.61 20.33
N ASN A 9 30.80 0.68 19.61
CA ASN A 9 30.73 0.88 18.15
C ASN A 9 29.27 0.66 17.72
N ARG A 10 28.63 1.67 17.11
CA ARG A 10 27.31 1.49 16.49
C ARG A 10 27.49 0.59 15.26
N GLN A 11 27.45 -0.73 15.44
CA GLN A 11 27.23 -1.65 14.34
C GLN A 11 25.73 -1.71 14.12
N ARG A 12 25.24 -0.96 13.12
CA ARG A 12 23.97 -1.32 12.47
C ARG A 12 24.21 -2.65 11.77
N LEU A 13 23.52 -3.68 12.22
CA LEU A 13 23.46 -4.99 11.58
C LEU A 13 22.58 -4.82 10.32
N HIS A 14 23.15 -5.12 9.15
CA HIS A 14 22.62 -4.69 7.85
C HIS A 14 22.05 -5.84 7.00
N SER A 15 21.92 -7.06 7.57
CA SER A 15 21.37 -8.22 6.85
C SER A 15 20.37 -9.04 7.69
N THR A 16 19.49 -9.77 7.01
CA THR A 16 18.55 -10.74 7.62
C THR A 16 19.26 -11.91 8.31
N GLU A 17 20.58 -12.04 8.14
CA GLU A 17 21.42 -13.08 8.75
C GLU A 17 21.85 -12.72 10.18
N GLU A 18 21.49 -11.54 10.69
CA GLU A 18 21.96 -10.98 11.96
C GLU A 18 20.80 -10.68 12.95
N CYS A 19 19.74 -11.49 12.94
CA CYS A 19 18.52 -11.25 13.73
C CYS A 19 18.44 -12.06 15.04
N MET A 20 17.66 -11.54 16.01
CA MET A 20 17.24 -12.23 17.22
C MET A 20 15.71 -12.31 17.33
N ILE A 21 15.19 -13.48 17.65
CA ILE A 21 13.74 -13.75 17.71
C ILE A 21 13.39 -14.26 19.11
N VAL A 22 12.40 -13.62 19.73
CA VAL A 22 11.89 -14.03 21.06
C VAL A 22 10.64 -14.89 20.89
N LEU A 23 10.73 -16.14 21.37
CA LEU A 23 9.61 -17.07 21.46
C LEU A 23 9.13 -17.19 22.91
N ASP A 24 7.82 -17.10 23.11
CA ASP A 24 7.15 -17.48 24.35
C ASP A 24 6.61 -18.91 24.17
N ILE A 25 7.32 -19.90 24.72
CA ILE A 25 6.90 -21.30 24.68
C ILE A 25 6.31 -21.63 26.05
N THR A 26 4.98 -21.69 26.14
CA THR A 26 4.33 -22.43 27.22
C THR A 26 4.73 -23.90 27.11
N GLU A 27 5.37 -24.44 28.16
CA GLU A 27 5.90 -25.81 28.27
C GLU A 27 5.07 -26.86 27.51
N ARG A 28 5.47 -27.16 26.28
CA ARG A 28 5.27 -28.47 25.64
C ARG A 28 6.57 -28.87 24.98
N ASP A 29 7.06 -30.03 25.36
CA ASP A 29 8.38 -30.54 25.04
C ASP A 29 8.70 -30.51 23.54
N PHE A 30 9.87 -29.96 23.21
CA PHE A 30 10.42 -29.82 21.87
C PHE A 30 10.77 -31.16 21.21
N ARG A 31 10.75 -32.27 21.97
CA ARG A 31 11.40 -33.53 21.58
C ARG A 31 10.56 -34.49 20.72
N SER A 32 9.31 -34.19 20.39
CA SER A 32 8.43 -35.22 19.80
C SER A 32 7.51 -34.82 18.64
N ASN A 33 7.64 -33.64 18.02
CA ASN A 33 6.77 -33.34 16.87
C ASN A 33 7.37 -32.37 15.82
N PRO A 34 7.64 -32.79 14.57
CA PRO A 34 8.11 -31.92 13.49
C PRO A 34 7.05 -30.93 12.96
N SER A 35 5.86 -30.89 13.57
CA SER A 35 4.76 -29.96 13.24
C SER A 35 4.61 -28.80 14.25
N LEU A 36 5.68 -28.47 14.99
CA LEU A 36 5.70 -27.38 15.96
C LEU A 36 5.43 -26.02 15.28
N LYS A 37 4.20 -25.52 15.41
CA LYS A 37 3.84 -24.13 15.10
C LYS A 37 4.63 -23.21 16.03
N PHE A 38 5.53 -22.40 15.48
CA PHE A 38 6.32 -21.44 16.23
C PHE A 38 5.44 -20.26 16.68
N TYR A 39 5.54 -19.87 17.96
CA TYR A 39 4.86 -18.71 18.52
C TYR A 39 5.85 -17.55 18.66
N VAL A 40 6.16 -16.88 17.54
CA VAL A 40 7.00 -15.67 17.56
C VAL A 40 6.21 -14.51 18.16
N LYS A 41 6.74 -13.91 19.22
CA LYS A 41 6.08 -12.80 19.91
C LYS A 41 6.71 -11.46 19.58
N HIS A 42 8.04 -11.42 19.47
CA HIS A 42 8.80 -10.20 19.17
C HIS A 42 10.03 -10.55 18.32
N TRP A 43 10.38 -9.65 17.40
CA TRP A 43 11.51 -9.77 16.48
C TRP A 43 12.41 -8.54 16.64
N PHE A 44 13.72 -8.76 16.78
CA PHE A 44 14.71 -7.70 16.97
C PHE A 44 15.84 -7.84 15.97
N ILE A 45 16.18 -6.73 15.33
CA ILE A 45 17.32 -6.60 14.41
C ILE A 45 18.50 -5.90 15.14
N ASP A 46 18.20 -5.19 16.23
CA ASP A 46 19.17 -4.51 17.08
C ASP A 46 19.23 -5.17 18.48
N ILE A 47 20.45 -5.32 19.01
CA ILE A 47 20.69 -5.95 20.32
C ILE A 47 20.34 -5.05 21.50
N ASP A 48 20.47 -3.74 21.32
CA ASP A 48 20.15 -2.76 22.36
C ASP A 48 18.62 -2.68 22.53
N ASP A 49 17.86 -2.69 21.43
CA ASP A 49 16.39 -2.73 21.46
C ASP A 49 15.87 -4.00 22.14
N PHE A 50 16.51 -5.13 21.90
CA PHE A 50 16.21 -6.39 22.58
C PHE A 50 16.51 -6.33 24.08
N ILE A 51 17.65 -5.75 24.46
CA ILE A 51 18.04 -5.58 25.87
C ILE A 51 17.04 -4.67 26.58
N ASP A 52 16.70 -3.53 25.98
CA ASP A 52 15.72 -2.58 26.51
C ASP A 52 14.35 -3.25 26.67
N PHE A 53 13.91 -4.02 25.67
CA PHE A 53 12.69 -4.81 25.74
C PHE A 53 12.70 -5.81 26.89
N ILE A 54 13.76 -6.62 27.04
CA ILE A 54 13.85 -7.59 28.14
C ILE A 54 13.81 -6.87 29.49
N PHE A 55 14.46 -5.72 29.60
CA PHE A 55 14.54 -4.94 30.83
C PHE A 55 13.17 -4.42 31.30
N ILE A 56 12.31 -4.03 30.36
CA ILE A 56 10.94 -3.54 30.66
C ILE A 56 9.88 -4.64 30.62
N SER A 57 10.24 -5.85 30.16
CA SER A 57 9.28 -6.92 29.97
C SER A 57 8.84 -7.59 31.27
N THR A 58 7.60 -8.05 31.33
CA THR A 58 7.04 -8.83 32.45
C THR A 58 7.23 -10.36 32.25
N TYR A 59 8.07 -10.79 31.30
CA TYR A 59 8.25 -12.20 30.97
C TYR A 59 9.11 -12.93 32.00
N THR A 60 8.62 -14.07 32.49
CA THR A 60 9.31 -14.89 33.49
C THR A 60 10.12 -16.04 32.88
N LYS A 61 9.83 -16.43 31.64
CA LYS A 61 10.52 -17.47 30.87
C LYS A 61 10.61 -17.04 29.41
N ILE A 62 11.81 -17.02 28.84
CA ILE A 62 12.10 -16.60 27.46
C ILE A 62 12.90 -17.71 26.76
N THR A 63 12.45 -18.10 25.56
CA THR A 63 13.26 -18.87 24.61
C THR A 63 13.70 -17.95 23.49
N LEU A 64 15.00 -17.90 23.21
CA LEU A 64 15.59 -17.00 22.24
C LEU A 64 16.12 -17.78 21.05
N ILE A 65 15.71 -17.42 19.83
CA ILE A 65 16.37 -17.90 18.61
C ILE A 65 17.34 -16.80 18.16
N VAL A 66 18.60 -17.16 17.93
CA VAL A 66 19.63 -16.21 17.51
C VAL A 66 20.41 -16.74 16.33
N SER A 67 20.84 -15.83 15.46
CA SER A 67 21.85 -16.15 14.46
C SER A 67 23.13 -16.66 15.12
N HIS A 68 23.80 -17.63 14.48
CA HIS A 68 25.12 -18.12 14.87
C HIS A 68 26.15 -16.99 15.06
N LEU A 69 25.99 -15.85 14.37
CA LEU A 69 26.86 -14.67 14.51
C LEU A 69 26.76 -14.00 15.89
N LEU A 70 25.61 -14.14 16.57
CA LEU A 70 25.31 -13.45 17.83
C LEU A 70 25.49 -14.34 19.06
N ILE A 71 25.75 -15.65 18.89
CA ILE A 71 25.76 -16.59 20.02
C ILE A 71 26.76 -16.23 21.10
N ASN A 72 27.96 -15.77 20.75
CA ASN A 72 28.98 -15.47 21.74
C ASN A 72 28.57 -14.30 22.65
N ILE A 73 27.92 -13.28 22.08
CA ILE A 73 27.39 -12.14 22.83
C ILE A 73 26.20 -12.59 23.69
N VAL A 74 25.28 -13.32 23.08
CA VAL A 74 24.03 -13.74 23.73
C VAL A 74 24.30 -14.71 24.89
N TYR A 75 25.16 -15.70 24.68
CA TYR A 75 25.44 -16.75 25.66
C TYR A 75 26.34 -16.26 26.80
N HIS A 76 27.39 -15.49 26.51
CA HIS A 76 28.36 -15.08 27.52
C HIS A 76 28.06 -13.75 28.20
N ILE A 77 27.33 -12.84 27.54
CA ILE A 77 27.07 -11.48 28.06
C ILE A 77 25.62 -11.34 28.48
N ILE A 78 24.67 -11.67 27.59
CA ILE A 78 23.25 -11.39 27.83
C ILE A 78 22.62 -12.42 28.78
N ARG A 79 22.78 -13.72 28.53
CA ARG A 79 22.16 -14.78 29.35
C ARG A 79 22.50 -14.67 30.85
N PRO A 80 23.75 -14.39 31.27
CA PRO A 80 24.06 -14.21 32.69
C PRO A 80 23.38 -13.00 33.34
N ILE A 81 23.06 -11.97 32.54
CA ILE A 81 22.39 -10.74 33.01
C ILE A 81 20.87 -10.96 33.12
N PHE A 82 20.30 -11.79 32.23
CA PHE A 82 18.86 -12.00 32.13
C PHE A 82 18.47 -13.46 32.41
N PRO A 83 18.29 -13.83 33.69
CA PRO A 83 17.99 -15.21 34.08
C PRO A 83 16.63 -15.71 33.58
N GLN A 84 15.74 -14.82 33.13
CA GLN A 84 14.50 -15.20 32.45
C GLN A 84 14.73 -15.89 31.10
N ILE A 85 15.93 -15.80 30.49
CA ILE A 85 16.29 -16.54 29.27
C ILE A 85 16.67 -17.98 29.64
N ILE A 86 15.71 -18.89 29.45
CA ILE A 86 15.85 -20.29 29.88
C ILE A 86 16.36 -21.22 28.77
N LYS A 87 16.21 -20.82 27.49
CA LYS A 87 16.61 -21.63 26.32
C LYS A 87 17.10 -20.74 25.18
N ILE A 88 18.17 -21.16 24.50
CA ILE A 88 18.70 -20.48 23.30
C ILE A 88 18.76 -21.49 22.16
N ILE A 89 18.26 -21.10 20.98
CA ILE A 89 18.29 -21.89 19.74
C ILE A 89 19.16 -21.12 18.75
N ILE A 90 20.09 -21.80 18.09
CA ILE A 90 20.98 -21.17 17.10
C ILE A 90 20.54 -21.56 15.69
N VAL A 91 20.55 -20.58 14.80
CA VAL A 91 20.31 -20.76 13.37
C VAL A 91 21.59 -20.44 12.59
N GLY A 92 22.06 -21.39 11.78
CA GLY A 92 23.27 -21.29 10.96
C GLY A 92 24.33 -22.34 11.27
N ASP A 93 25.31 -22.49 10.36
CA ASP A 93 26.37 -23.50 10.47
C ASP A 93 27.35 -23.14 11.61
N CYS A 94 27.26 -23.85 12.74
CA CYS A 94 28.04 -23.56 13.95
C CYS A 94 28.51 -24.88 14.56
N SER A 95 29.82 -25.10 14.64
CA SER A 95 30.44 -26.27 15.29
C SER A 95 30.47 -26.19 16.84
N CYS A 96 29.58 -25.38 17.40
CA CYS A 96 29.67 -24.81 18.73
C CYS A 96 28.99 -25.71 19.77
N ARG A 97 29.74 -26.23 20.75
CA ARG A 97 29.22 -27.11 21.82
C ARG A 97 28.93 -26.33 23.10
N TYR A 98 27.77 -25.69 23.19
CA TYR A 98 27.30 -25.03 24.41
C TYR A 98 26.17 -25.84 25.07
N GLU A 99 26.14 -25.91 26.40
CA GLU A 99 25.04 -26.54 27.14
C GLU A 99 23.74 -25.71 26.99
N HIS A 100 22.63 -26.39 26.71
CA HIS A 100 21.28 -25.82 26.47
C HIS A 100 21.09 -25.05 25.15
N VAL A 101 21.91 -25.35 24.15
CA VAL A 101 21.78 -24.83 22.78
C VAL A 101 21.29 -25.94 21.84
N GLU A 102 20.19 -25.69 21.13
CA GLU A 102 19.69 -26.56 20.05
C GLU A 102 20.04 -25.96 18.67
N HIS A 103 20.35 -26.83 17.71
CA HIS A 103 20.86 -26.46 16.39
C HIS A 103 19.83 -26.72 15.30
N PHE A 104 19.73 -25.80 14.32
CA PHE A 104 18.85 -25.92 13.16
C PHE A 104 19.60 -25.53 11.88
N GLU A 105 19.72 -26.47 10.94
CA GLU A 105 20.57 -26.35 9.74
C GLU A 105 19.92 -25.61 8.55
N ASP A 106 18.58 -25.61 8.44
CA ASP A 106 17.87 -25.04 7.28
C ASP A 106 17.19 -23.69 7.61
N MET A 107 17.88 -22.60 7.27
CA MET A 107 17.45 -21.23 7.54
C MET A 107 16.26 -20.81 6.67
N GLN A 108 16.19 -21.28 5.41
CA GLN A 108 15.14 -20.88 4.48
C GLN A 108 13.81 -21.52 4.85
N SER A 109 13.81 -22.81 5.18
CA SER A 109 12.59 -23.52 5.64
C SER A 109 12.04 -22.96 6.95
N LEU A 110 12.91 -22.57 7.90
CA LEU A 110 12.49 -21.93 9.15
C LEU A 110 11.96 -20.51 8.92
N VAL A 111 12.63 -19.70 8.10
CA VAL A 111 12.17 -18.35 7.74
C VAL A 111 10.86 -18.43 6.98
N ASP A 112 10.72 -19.32 6.00
CA ASP A 112 9.49 -19.53 5.24
C ASP A 112 8.37 -20.05 6.16
N SER A 113 8.64 -20.95 7.09
CA SER A 113 7.66 -21.44 8.07
C SER A 113 7.22 -20.35 9.06
N ILE A 114 8.16 -19.51 9.52
CA ILE A 114 7.88 -18.34 10.36
C ILE A 114 7.10 -17.30 9.56
N HIS A 115 7.45 -17.06 8.29
CA HIS A 115 6.79 -16.08 7.43
C HIS A 115 5.37 -16.54 7.08
N VAL A 116 5.19 -17.81 6.72
CA VAL A 116 3.87 -18.45 6.55
C VAL A 116 3.07 -18.40 7.85
N SER A 117 3.67 -18.68 9.01
CA SER A 117 2.98 -18.59 10.31
C SER A 117 2.61 -17.15 10.70
N ILE A 118 3.44 -16.17 10.35
CA ILE A 118 3.17 -14.73 10.52
C ILE A 118 2.06 -14.29 9.56
N GLN A 119 2.07 -14.76 8.30
CA GLN A 119 1.03 -14.46 7.33
C GLN A 119 -0.30 -15.16 7.65
N GLU A 120 -0.27 -16.42 8.09
CA GLU A 120 -1.43 -17.14 8.63
C GLU A 120 -1.98 -16.48 9.89
N ARG A 121 -1.12 -15.90 10.74
CA ARG A 121 -1.58 -15.07 11.87
C ARG A 121 -2.09 -13.71 11.44
N ARG A 122 -1.50 -13.03 10.45
CA ARG A 122 -2.11 -11.81 9.87
C ARG A 122 -3.49 -12.12 9.29
N ARG A 123 -3.66 -13.30 8.71
CA ARG A 123 -4.96 -13.85 8.27
C ARG A 123 -5.92 -14.17 9.42
N LEU A 124 -5.45 -14.67 10.56
CA LEU A 124 -6.27 -15.10 11.70
C LEU A 124 -6.45 -14.04 12.80
N TYR A 125 -5.61 -13.00 12.78
CA TYR A 125 -5.51 -11.96 13.79
C TYR A 125 -5.10 -10.66 13.09
N ILE A 126 -6.10 -9.86 12.72
CA ILE A 126 -5.92 -8.41 12.64
C ILE A 126 -5.67 -7.95 14.09
N THR A 127 -4.44 -8.06 14.61
CA THR A 127 -4.13 -7.66 16.00
C THR A 127 -3.83 -6.17 16.07
N PHE A 128 -4.86 -5.42 16.47
CA PHE A 128 -4.88 -4.01 16.85
C PHE A 128 -4.08 -3.72 18.16
N ASP A 129 -3.07 -4.51 18.54
CA ASP A 129 -2.51 -4.48 19.91
C ASP A 129 -1.24 -3.59 20.05
N SER A 130 -0.77 -2.92 18.99
CA SER A 130 0.33 -1.94 19.07
C SER A 130 0.10 -0.75 18.12
N TRP A 131 -0.70 0.24 18.53
CA TRP A 131 -0.92 1.46 17.74
C TRP A 131 0.09 2.55 18.14
N PRO A 132 0.76 3.20 17.17
CA PRO A 132 1.62 4.34 17.44
C PRO A 132 0.81 5.56 17.90
N VAL A 133 1.51 6.53 18.51
CA VAL A 133 0.96 7.81 19.00
C VAL A 133 0.22 8.53 17.88
N GLU A 134 -1.02 8.94 18.17
CA GLU A 134 -1.95 9.64 17.28
C GLU A 134 -1.31 10.89 16.65
N ARG A 135 -1.31 11.00 15.31
CA ARG A 135 -1.06 12.28 14.61
C ARG A 135 -2.37 12.75 13.98
N SER A 136 -2.83 13.96 14.34
CA SER A 136 -4.13 14.48 13.85
C SER A 136 -4.03 15.17 12.49
N SER A 137 -2.82 15.55 12.06
CA SER A 137 -2.56 16.29 10.82
C SER A 137 -1.14 16.01 10.28
N HIS A 138 -0.94 16.33 8.99
CA HIS A 138 0.36 16.35 8.33
C HIS A 138 0.79 17.77 8.00
N ASP A 139 2.07 18.06 8.14
CA ASP A 139 2.69 19.29 7.63
C ASP A 139 3.19 19.06 6.21
N LEU A 140 2.53 19.67 5.23
CA LEU A 140 2.82 19.43 3.81
C LEU A 140 4.16 20.03 3.37
N THR A 141 4.81 20.82 4.21
CA THR A 141 6.15 21.38 3.95
C THR A 141 7.24 20.31 4.09
N PHE A 142 7.01 19.28 4.91
CA PHE A 142 8.00 18.22 5.18
C PHE A 142 7.52 16.81 4.84
N ASP A 143 6.21 16.53 4.95
CA ASP A 143 5.60 15.22 4.72
C ASP A 143 4.94 15.11 3.32
N THR A 144 5.31 15.97 2.36
CA THR A 144 4.62 16.12 1.05
C THR A 144 4.45 14.79 0.33
N ALA A 145 5.49 13.97 0.27
CA ALA A 145 5.48 12.73 -0.49
C ALA A 145 4.58 11.66 0.16
N LYS A 146 4.63 11.54 1.49
CA LYS A 146 3.73 10.67 2.25
C LYS A 146 2.27 11.10 2.08
N PHE A 147 2.01 12.38 2.24
CA PHE A 147 0.68 12.93 2.03
C PHE A 147 0.15 12.63 0.62
N LEU A 148 0.99 12.78 -0.41
CA LEU A 148 0.59 12.52 -1.79
C LEU A 148 0.26 11.08 -2.07
N TRP A 149 1.04 10.15 -1.50
CA TRP A 149 0.74 8.73 -1.60
C TRP A 149 -0.65 8.43 -1.02
N TYR A 150 -0.95 8.90 0.20
CA TYR A 150 -2.27 8.68 0.81
C TYR A 150 -3.39 9.39 0.05
N LYS A 151 -3.16 10.60 -0.46
CA LYS A 151 -4.13 11.32 -1.27
C LYS A 151 -4.49 10.53 -2.53
N TYR A 152 -3.49 9.97 -3.22
CA TYR A 152 -3.69 9.12 -4.38
C TYR A 152 -4.40 7.80 -4.00
N TYR A 153 -4.00 7.19 -2.89
CA TYR A 153 -4.64 6.01 -2.34
C TYR A 153 -6.14 6.23 -2.09
N PHE A 154 -6.52 7.32 -1.43
CA PHE A 154 -7.93 7.63 -1.17
C PHE A 154 -8.72 7.94 -2.45
N ASN A 155 -8.09 8.55 -3.46
CA ASN A 155 -8.71 8.74 -4.77
C ASN A 155 -9.04 7.38 -5.41
N ILE A 156 -8.12 6.41 -5.35
CA ILE A 156 -8.40 5.04 -5.81
C ILE A 156 -9.55 4.44 -5.01
N LEU A 157 -9.51 4.47 -3.68
CA LEU A 157 -10.59 3.93 -2.85
C LEU A 157 -11.96 4.54 -3.20
N SER A 158 -12.02 5.84 -3.49
CA SER A 158 -13.25 6.52 -3.89
C SER A 158 -13.75 6.13 -5.29
N SER A 159 -12.87 5.57 -6.13
CA SER A 159 -13.20 5.06 -7.47
C SER A 159 -13.67 3.60 -7.45
N LEU A 160 -13.31 2.83 -6.42
CA LEU A 160 -13.73 1.44 -6.25
C LEU A 160 -15.19 1.40 -5.83
N LYS A 161 -16.03 0.74 -6.64
CA LYS A 161 -17.45 0.62 -6.32
C LYS A 161 -17.65 -0.27 -5.10
N ASN A 162 -18.65 0.05 -4.30
CA ASN A 162 -19.08 -0.80 -3.21
C ASN A 162 -19.62 -2.14 -3.73
N THR A 163 -18.97 -3.23 -3.31
CA THR A 163 -19.37 -4.62 -3.60
C THR A 163 -19.94 -5.28 -2.35
N PHE A 164 -20.62 -6.42 -2.54
CA PHE A 164 -21.03 -7.27 -1.42
C PHE A 164 -19.82 -7.77 -0.64
N VAL A 165 -18.74 -8.12 -1.34
CA VAL A 165 -17.48 -8.57 -0.74
C VAL A 165 -16.84 -7.48 0.14
N ALA A 166 -16.82 -6.23 -0.32
CA ALA A 166 -16.34 -5.10 0.47
C ALA A 166 -17.13 -4.89 1.76
N ARG A 167 -18.45 -5.09 1.73
CA ARG A 167 -19.29 -5.05 2.93
C ARG A 167 -18.94 -6.18 3.89
N HIS A 168 -18.73 -7.39 3.38
CA HIS A 168 -18.35 -8.54 4.20
C HIS A 168 -16.99 -8.37 4.86
N GLU A 169 -16.01 -7.85 4.13
CA GLU A 169 -14.68 -7.56 4.66
C GLU A 169 -14.71 -6.52 5.78
N LEU A 170 -15.51 -5.46 5.61
CA LEU A 170 -15.78 -4.49 6.67
C LEU A 170 -16.36 -5.17 7.92
N LEU A 171 -17.37 -6.02 7.76
CA LEU A 171 -18.02 -6.72 8.87
C LEU A 171 -17.06 -7.64 9.63
N GLU A 172 -16.18 -8.38 8.93
CA GLU A 172 -15.14 -9.18 9.58
C GLU A 172 -14.11 -8.32 10.31
N CYS A 173 -13.67 -7.21 9.70
CA CYS A 173 -12.76 -6.27 10.35
C CYS A 173 -13.35 -5.73 11.67
N ILE A 174 -14.63 -5.34 11.64
CA ILE A 174 -15.38 -4.91 12.81
C ILE A 174 -15.48 -6.03 13.86
N ARG A 175 -15.82 -7.26 13.45
CA ARG A 175 -15.92 -8.42 14.37
C ARG A 175 -14.59 -8.66 15.08
N ILE A 176 -13.47 -8.61 14.36
CA ILE A 176 -12.13 -8.81 14.92
C ILE A 176 -11.80 -7.68 15.92
N PHE A 177 -12.04 -6.43 15.57
CA PHE A 177 -11.82 -5.28 16.45
C PHE A 177 -12.60 -5.38 17.77
N HIS A 178 -13.79 -5.99 17.74
CA HIS A 178 -14.66 -6.10 18.91
C HIS A 178 -14.58 -7.44 19.66
N THR A 179 -13.67 -8.35 19.31
CA THR A 179 -13.47 -9.63 20.03
C THR A 179 -13.19 -9.48 21.54
N LYS A 180 -12.74 -8.30 21.99
CA LYS A 180 -12.43 -7.99 23.40
C LYS A 180 -13.30 -6.89 24.03
N GLN A 181 -14.34 -6.36 23.36
CA GLN A 181 -15.13 -5.21 23.85
C GLN A 181 -16.60 -5.52 24.21
N ILE A 182 -17.16 -4.62 25.04
CA ILE A 182 -18.49 -4.59 25.70
C ILE A 182 -19.65 -4.93 24.74
N ASP A 183 -20.63 -5.71 25.21
CA ASP A 183 -21.85 -6.16 24.50
C ASP A 183 -22.57 -5.08 23.66
N LYS A 184 -22.44 -3.80 24.04
CA LYS A 184 -23.03 -2.65 23.33
C LYS A 184 -22.51 -2.53 21.89
N VAL A 185 -21.21 -2.71 21.67
CA VAL A 185 -20.66 -2.52 20.32
C VAL A 185 -20.98 -3.70 19.42
N LYS A 186 -20.92 -4.92 19.96
CA LYS A 186 -21.36 -6.12 19.24
C LYS A 186 -22.80 -6.00 18.72
N LYS A 187 -23.73 -5.50 19.55
CA LYS A 187 -25.11 -5.21 19.14
C LYS A 187 -25.19 -4.17 18.03
N SER A 188 -24.37 -3.11 18.10
CA SER A 188 -24.30 -2.09 17.05
C SER A 188 -23.82 -2.68 15.71
N CYS A 189 -22.88 -3.62 15.73
CA CYS A 189 -22.40 -4.32 14.53
C CYS A 189 -23.48 -5.23 13.93
N GLU A 190 -24.19 -6.00 14.76
CA GLU A 190 -25.31 -6.84 14.32
C GLU A 190 -26.46 -6.02 13.74
N GLU A 191 -26.74 -4.85 14.33
CA GLU A 191 -27.71 -3.89 13.79
C GLU A 191 -27.25 -3.35 12.44
N PHE A 192 -25.95 -3.07 12.27
CA PHE A 192 -25.37 -2.57 11.01
C PHE A 192 -25.52 -3.58 9.91
N GLU A 193 -25.17 -4.82 10.18
CA GLU A 193 -25.32 -5.91 9.23
C GLU A 193 -26.77 -6.05 8.75
N ARG A 194 -27.76 -5.87 9.63
CA ARG A 194 -29.18 -6.02 9.28
C ARG A 194 -29.82 -4.81 8.63
N THR A 195 -29.43 -3.60 9.02
CA THR A 195 -30.20 -2.38 8.72
C THR A 195 -29.44 -1.33 7.92
N TYR A 196 -28.12 -1.48 7.74
CA TYR A 196 -27.32 -0.48 7.05
C TYR A 196 -27.75 -0.29 5.59
N ASN A 197 -27.85 0.98 5.21
CA ASN A 197 -28.01 1.45 3.84
C ASN A 197 -27.11 2.66 3.63
N SER A 198 -26.58 2.86 2.42
CA SER A 198 -25.68 3.96 2.10
C SER A 198 -26.29 5.34 2.37
N LYS A 199 -27.62 5.46 2.30
CA LYS A 199 -28.34 6.70 2.65
C LYS A 199 -28.27 7.06 4.13
N ASP A 200 -28.03 6.08 5.01
CA ASP A 200 -28.01 6.26 6.46
C ASP A 200 -26.58 6.39 7.03
N ILE A 201 -25.55 6.45 6.18
CA ILE A 201 -24.15 6.49 6.62
C ILE A 201 -23.86 7.64 7.60
N LEU A 202 -24.45 8.83 7.38
CA LEU A 202 -24.28 9.97 8.29
C LEU A 202 -24.88 9.68 9.67
N LYS A 203 -26.05 9.04 9.73
CA LYS A 203 -26.66 8.62 11.02
C LYS A 203 -25.78 7.61 11.74
N TRP A 204 -25.17 6.69 10.99
CA TRP A 204 -24.24 5.70 11.54
C TRP A 204 -22.95 6.36 12.04
N TYR A 205 -22.45 7.33 11.31
CA TYR A 205 -21.26 8.09 11.67
C TYR A 205 -21.51 8.96 12.91
N THR A 206 -22.62 9.69 13.01
CA THR A 206 -22.84 10.63 14.13
C THR A 206 -23.36 9.98 15.40
N ARG A 207 -23.98 8.80 15.31
CA ARG A 207 -24.46 8.07 16.50
C ARG A 207 -23.32 7.39 17.24
N ASP A 208 -23.55 7.13 18.54
CA ASP A 208 -22.65 6.32 19.38
C ASP A 208 -22.61 4.86 18.90
N SER A 209 -21.88 4.63 17.82
CA SER A 209 -21.63 3.35 17.15
C SER A 209 -20.14 3.14 16.90
N PHE A 210 -19.79 1.97 16.36
CA PHE A 210 -18.41 1.70 15.96
C PHE A 210 -17.93 2.63 14.83
N CYS A 211 -18.82 3.16 13.97
CA CYS A 211 -18.46 3.80 12.70
C CYS A 211 -17.51 4.99 12.91
N TYR A 212 -17.89 5.98 13.73
CA TYR A 212 -17.03 7.15 13.99
C TYR A 212 -15.68 6.76 14.59
N LEU A 213 -15.71 5.96 15.67
CA LEU A 213 -14.52 5.66 16.44
C LEU A 213 -13.54 4.80 15.63
N LEU A 214 -14.04 3.72 15.02
CA LEU A 214 -13.24 2.77 14.27
C LEU A 214 -12.71 3.38 12.97
N LEU A 215 -13.54 4.10 12.23
CA LEU A 215 -13.10 4.74 10.97
C LEU A 215 -12.01 5.78 11.24
N ASN A 216 -12.25 6.73 12.16
CA ASN A 216 -11.26 7.78 12.42
C ASN A 216 -9.97 7.21 13.01
N ARG A 217 -10.05 6.17 13.86
CA ARG A 217 -8.86 5.48 14.36
C ARG A 217 -8.09 4.77 13.26
N THR A 218 -8.80 4.13 12.33
CA THR A 218 -8.22 3.45 11.17
C THR A 218 -7.55 4.43 10.21
N LEU A 219 -8.16 5.59 9.95
CA LEU A 219 -7.56 6.61 9.09
C LEU A 219 -6.28 7.21 9.72
N ARG A 220 -6.32 7.53 11.02
CA ARG A 220 -5.16 8.06 11.76
C ARG A 220 -3.98 7.09 11.82
N SER A 221 -4.26 5.80 11.79
CA SER A 221 -3.19 4.81 11.87
C SER A 221 -2.40 4.65 10.60
N GLN A 222 -2.98 5.07 9.46
CA GLN A 222 -2.35 5.00 8.16
C GLN A 222 -2.01 3.56 7.73
N ASP A 223 -2.61 2.55 8.37
CA ASP A 223 -2.44 1.18 7.92
C ASP A 223 -3.33 0.90 6.70
N ILE A 224 -2.68 0.63 5.58
CA ILE A 224 -3.34 0.48 4.27
C ILE A 224 -4.37 -0.64 4.27
N ASN A 225 -4.15 -1.75 4.98
CA ASN A 225 -5.07 -2.88 4.97
C ASN A 225 -6.33 -2.55 5.79
N HIS A 226 -6.15 -1.89 6.93
CA HIS A 226 -7.27 -1.45 7.74
C HIS A 226 -8.12 -0.38 7.02
N ILE A 227 -7.46 0.61 6.41
CA ILE A 227 -8.17 1.63 5.63
C ILE A 227 -8.91 0.99 4.45
N PHE A 228 -8.29 0.03 3.77
CA PHE A 228 -8.91 -0.71 2.68
C PHE A 228 -10.14 -1.51 3.13
N ALA A 229 -10.08 -2.15 4.30
CA ALA A 229 -11.24 -2.83 4.89
C ALA A 229 -12.39 -1.86 5.21
N MET A 230 -12.08 -0.59 5.47
CA MET A 230 -13.08 0.48 5.66
C MET A 230 -13.58 1.11 4.36
N ARG A 231 -13.12 0.68 3.18
CA ARG A 231 -13.48 1.29 1.88
C ARG A 231 -14.97 1.44 1.68
N TYR A 232 -15.75 0.49 2.18
CA TYR A 232 -17.21 0.46 1.99
C TYR A 232 -17.90 1.70 2.58
N ILE A 233 -17.55 2.06 3.82
CA ILE A 233 -18.09 3.26 4.48
C ILE A 233 -17.41 4.54 4.02
N ILE A 234 -16.13 4.49 3.63
CA ILE A 234 -15.41 5.63 3.06
C ILE A 234 -16.08 6.07 1.75
N TYR A 235 -16.38 5.12 0.85
CA TYR A 235 -17.06 5.39 -0.40
C TYR A 235 -18.44 6.04 -0.20
N ASP A 236 -19.24 5.51 0.74
CA ASP A 236 -20.57 6.05 1.03
C ASP A 236 -20.49 7.47 1.63
N LEU A 237 -19.54 7.73 2.53
CA LEU A 237 -19.30 9.08 3.07
C LEU A 237 -18.87 10.07 1.99
N GLU A 238 -17.88 9.72 1.16
CA GLU A 238 -17.40 10.60 0.08
C GLU A 238 -18.52 10.91 -0.94
N ASN A 239 -19.41 9.96 -1.21
CA ASN A 239 -20.60 10.22 -2.04
C ASN A 239 -21.64 11.11 -1.34
N CYS A 240 -21.73 11.07 -0.01
CA CYS A 240 -22.51 12.05 0.74
C CYS A 240 -21.90 13.46 0.59
N PHE A 241 -20.58 13.60 0.76
CA PHE A 241 -19.89 14.89 0.56
C PHE A 241 -20.15 15.47 -0.83
N ALA A 242 -19.97 14.66 -1.88
CA ALA A 242 -20.19 15.08 -3.26
C ALA A 242 -21.63 15.57 -3.50
N ARG A 243 -22.64 14.81 -3.05
CA ARG A 243 -24.04 15.20 -3.20
C ARG A 243 -24.38 16.48 -2.45
N TYR A 244 -23.93 16.60 -1.21
CA TYR A 244 -24.15 17.81 -0.42
C TYR A 244 -23.53 19.03 -1.09
N HIS A 245 -22.29 18.91 -1.57
CA HIS A 245 -21.59 19.99 -2.25
C HIS A 245 -22.36 20.44 -3.51
N ASP A 246 -22.86 19.50 -4.33
CA ASP A 246 -23.67 19.84 -5.51
C ASP A 246 -25.01 20.50 -5.17
N GLU A 247 -25.68 20.06 -4.11
CA GLU A 247 -26.96 20.62 -3.64
C GLU A 247 -26.80 22.01 -2.98
N HIS A 248 -25.62 22.31 -2.43
CA HIS A 248 -25.40 23.46 -1.56
C HIS A 248 -24.24 24.36 -2.02
N LYS A 249 -23.92 24.40 -3.33
CA LYS A 249 -22.88 25.29 -3.91
C LYS A 249 -23.03 26.79 -3.57
N HIS A 250 -24.19 27.20 -3.06
CA HIS A 250 -24.51 28.56 -2.66
C HIS A 250 -24.78 28.73 -1.16
N ASN A 251 -24.63 27.69 -0.34
CA ASN A 251 -24.77 27.83 1.11
C ASN A 251 -23.55 28.52 1.70
N GLN A 252 -23.83 29.50 2.54
CA GLN A 252 -22.85 30.41 3.11
C GLN A 252 -22.45 29.91 4.51
N ILE A 253 -21.57 28.89 4.55
CA ILE A 253 -20.83 28.56 5.78
C ILE A 253 -19.52 29.34 5.70
N ASP A 254 -19.40 30.41 6.47
CA ASP A 254 -18.22 31.28 6.41
C ASP A 254 -17.18 30.91 7.47
N ILE A 255 -17.62 30.57 8.70
CA ILE A 255 -16.73 30.30 9.83
C ILE A 255 -17.29 29.19 10.70
N VAL A 256 -16.42 28.25 11.09
CA VAL A 256 -16.70 27.20 12.06
C VAL A 256 -15.59 27.10 13.11
N TYR A 257 -15.90 26.46 14.23
CA TYR A 257 -15.05 26.41 15.41
C TYR A 257 -14.86 24.99 15.92
N ARG A 258 -13.74 24.73 16.59
CA ARG A 258 -13.52 23.46 17.30
C ARG A 258 -12.64 23.65 18.51
N GLY A 259 -13.11 23.20 19.68
CA GLY A 259 -12.26 23.07 20.86
C GLY A 259 -11.79 21.65 21.06
N GLN A 260 -10.51 21.45 21.36
CA GLN A 260 -9.96 20.15 21.73
C GLN A 260 -8.70 20.29 22.60
N GLN A 261 -8.20 19.16 23.08
CA GLN A 261 -6.87 19.07 23.70
C GLN A 261 -5.89 18.43 22.73
N ILE A 262 -4.68 18.98 22.64
CA ILE A 262 -3.62 18.53 21.73
C ILE A 262 -2.32 18.38 22.52
N HIS A 263 -1.46 17.44 22.15
CA HIS A 263 -0.15 17.31 22.77
C HIS A 263 0.70 18.58 22.54
N LEU A 264 1.47 19.02 23.56
CA LEU A 264 2.28 20.25 23.48
C LEU A 264 3.22 20.26 22.26
N SER A 265 3.82 19.11 21.93
CA SER A 265 4.72 19.02 20.76
C SER A 265 4.00 19.16 19.42
N GLU A 266 2.69 18.91 19.35
CA GLU A 266 1.91 19.04 18.12
C GLU A 266 1.45 20.49 17.93
N ILE A 267 1.04 21.18 19.00
CA ILE A 267 0.73 22.62 18.90
C ILE A 267 1.97 23.46 18.60
N GLN A 268 3.14 23.11 19.16
CA GLN A 268 4.41 23.77 18.83
C GLN A 268 4.80 23.59 17.36
N LYS A 269 4.46 22.45 16.74
CA LYS A 269 4.67 22.26 15.29
C LYS A 269 3.74 23.13 14.47
N ILE A 270 2.48 23.29 14.89
CA ILE A 270 1.54 24.18 14.20
C ILE A 270 2.02 25.64 14.31
N GLU A 271 2.50 26.05 15.49
CA GLU A 271 3.09 27.38 15.75
C GLU A 271 4.34 27.65 14.91
N MET A 272 5.25 26.69 14.79
CA MET A 272 6.47 26.83 13.97
C MET A 272 6.19 26.95 12.47
N ASN A 273 4.99 26.57 12.04
CA ASN A 273 4.60 26.45 10.64
C ASN A 273 3.45 27.40 10.27
N ILE A 274 3.35 28.56 10.94
CA ILE A 274 2.43 29.63 10.50
C ILE A 274 2.73 29.98 9.04
N GLY A 275 1.67 30.08 8.24
CA GLY A 275 1.71 30.27 6.80
C GLY A 275 1.83 28.97 6.01
N SER A 276 2.03 27.80 6.64
CA SER A 276 2.10 26.52 5.95
C SER A 276 0.72 25.91 5.68
N ILE A 277 0.71 24.81 4.90
CA ILE A 277 -0.49 24.02 4.63
C ILE A 277 -0.44 22.74 5.45
N ILE A 278 -1.55 22.45 6.15
CA ILE A 278 -1.78 21.20 6.86
C ILE A 278 -2.90 20.41 6.20
N GLY A 279 -2.74 19.08 6.16
CA GLY A 279 -3.77 18.14 5.70
C GLY A 279 -4.30 17.30 6.86
N LEU A 280 -5.58 16.92 6.80
CA LEU A 280 -6.17 16.02 7.79
C LEU A 280 -5.75 14.57 7.57
N THR A 281 -5.67 13.80 8.67
CA THR A 281 -5.47 12.35 8.63
C THR A 281 -6.74 11.55 8.85
N ALA A 282 -7.84 12.22 9.22
CA ALA A 282 -9.14 11.63 9.49
C ALA A 282 -10.24 12.70 9.34
N PHE A 283 -11.51 12.30 9.45
CA PHE A 283 -12.61 13.26 9.44
C PHE A 283 -12.55 14.17 10.67
N TRP A 284 -12.97 15.42 10.50
CA TRP A 284 -12.85 16.43 11.54
C TRP A 284 -14.17 17.15 11.76
N SER A 285 -14.79 16.89 12.91
CA SER A 285 -16.06 17.49 13.32
C SER A 285 -15.83 18.89 13.91
N THR A 286 -16.67 19.84 13.55
CA THR A 286 -16.58 21.25 13.97
C THR A 286 -18.00 21.76 14.22
N THR A 287 -18.13 22.99 14.72
CA THR A 287 -19.43 23.57 15.05
C THR A 287 -19.52 25.02 14.59
N HIS A 288 -20.69 25.47 14.16
CA HIS A 288 -20.97 26.90 13.96
C HIS A 288 -20.92 27.70 15.28
N SER A 289 -21.06 27.05 16.43
CA SER A 289 -21.16 27.69 17.74
C SER A 289 -19.79 27.82 18.41
N TRP A 290 -19.28 29.04 18.48
CA TRP A 290 -18.07 29.37 19.25
C TRP A 290 -18.20 28.92 20.71
N ASP A 291 -19.35 29.15 21.35
CA ASP A 291 -19.59 28.76 22.74
C ASP A 291 -19.51 27.24 22.94
N THR A 292 -20.04 26.47 21.99
CA THR A 292 -19.98 25.01 22.01
C THR A 292 -18.53 24.53 21.86
N ALA A 293 -17.79 25.07 20.88
CA ALA A 293 -16.37 24.79 20.70
C ALA A 293 -15.55 25.15 21.95
N PHE A 294 -15.78 26.33 22.53
CA PHE A 294 -15.09 26.78 23.73
C PHE A 294 -15.36 25.85 24.92
N ARG A 295 -16.58 25.33 25.08
CA ARG A 295 -16.89 24.31 26.10
C ARG A 295 -16.08 23.03 25.87
N PHE A 296 -15.90 22.57 24.62
CA PHE A 296 -15.10 21.39 24.32
C PHE A 296 -13.62 21.52 24.69
N THR A 297 -13.07 22.74 24.77
CA THR A 297 -11.71 22.94 25.32
C THR A 297 -11.61 22.55 26.81
N LYS A 298 -12.75 22.47 27.51
CA LYS A 298 -12.84 22.21 28.96
C LYS A 298 -13.33 20.80 29.30
N ILE A 299 -13.86 20.06 28.34
CA ILE A 299 -14.51 18.76 28.54
C ILE A 299 -13.54 17.66 28.07
N TRP A 300 -12.75 17.06 28.97
CA TRP A 300 -12.12 15.72 28.85
C TRP A 300 -11.33 15.40 30.14
N PRO A 301 -11.17 14.12 30.56
CA PRO A 301 -10.81 13.76 31.93
C PRO A 301 -9.43 14.28 32.38
N PRO A 302 -9.29 14.65 33.67
CA PRO A 302 -8.10 15.30 34.23
C PRO A 302 -6.89 14.38 34.45
N ASN A 303 -6.95 13.09 34.08
CA ASN A 303 -5.92 12.10 34.38
C ASN A 303 -5.19 11.62 33.12
N ARG A 304 -4.44 12.50 32.45
CA ARG A 304 -3.39 12.10 31.51
C ARG A 304 -2.03 12.49 32.09
N SER A 305 -1.07 11.57 32.05
CA SER A 305 0.33 11.80 32.43
C SER A 305 1.08 12.68 31.43
N ASP A 306 0.52 12.83 30.22
CA ASP A 306 1.17 13.49 29.10
C ASP A 306 0.77 14.98 29.02
N PRO A 307 1.71 15.88 28.67
CA PRO A 307 1.43 17.32 28.61
C PRO A 307 0.54 17.65 27.40
N VAL A 308 -0.74 17.87 27.67
CA VAL A 308 -1.73 18.35 26.69
C VAL A 308 -2.08 19.81 26.93
N GLU A 309 -2.28 20.54 25.84
CA GLU A 309 -2.67 21.94 25.80
C GLU A 309 -4.11 22.06 25.29
N ARG A 310 -4.84 23.08 25.80
CA ARG A 310 -6.20 23.39 25.33
C ARG A 310 -6.10 24.26 24.09
N VAL A 311 -6.79 23.89 23.03
CA VAL A 311 -6.73 24.56 21.74
C VAL A 311 -8.13 24.85 21.23
N LEU A 312 -8.35 26.07 20.76
CA LEU A 312 -9.54 26.51 20.05
C LEU A 312 -9.17 26.87 18.61
N PHE A 313 -9.74 26.15 17.66
CA PHE A 313 -9.62 26.44 16.24
C PHE A 313 -10.75 27.36 15.79
N THR A 314 -10.40 28.37 15.01
CA THR A 314 -11.31 29.15 14.18
C THR A 314 -10.98 28.84 12.73
N ILE A 315 -11.95 28.31 11.98
CA ILE A 315 -11.74 27.86 10.61
C ILE A 315 -12.61 28.71 9.70
N ARG A 316 -11.98 29.48 8.81
CA ARG A 316 -12.67 30.22 7.76
C ARG A 316 -12.80 29.36 6.53
N ILE A 317 -14.00 29.27 5.98
CA ILE A 317 -14.28 28.55 4.75
C ILE A 317 -14.46 29.60 3.66
N SER A 318 -13.61 29.52 2.63
CA SER A 318 -13.70 30.46 1.51
C SER A 318 -14.82 30.06 0.55
N SER A 319 -15.50 31.05 -0.03
CA SER A 319 -16.62 30.83 -0.95
C SER A 319 -16.23 30.23 -2.30
N ASP A 320 -14.95 30.23 -2.63
CA ASP A 320 -14.38 29.75 -3.89
C ASP A 320 -13.96 28.27 -3.87
N ILE A 321 -14.14 27.58 -2.75
CA ILE A 321 -13.79 26.16 -2.59
C ILE A 321 -14.59 25.29 -3.55
N GLN A 322 -13.88 24.67 -4.50
CA GLN A 322 -14.47 23.80 -5.53
C GLN A 322 -14.61 22.35 -5.06
N GLN A 323 -13.88 21.95 -4.02
CA GLN A 323 -13.83 20.57 -3.58
C GLN A 323 -14.95 20.25 -2.58
N ALA A 324 -15.56 19.08 -2.74
CA ALA A 324 -16.56 18.54 -1.81
C ALA A 324 -15.89 17.98 -0.54
N VAL A 325 -15.38 18.85 0.34
CA VAL A 325 -14.60 18.44 1.54
C VAL A 325 -15.24 18.80 2.87
N PHE A 326 -16.38 19.48 2.88
CA PHE A 326 -17.10 19.77 4.12
C PHE A 326 -18.61 19.65 3.93
N MET A 327 -19.33 19.44 5.03
CA MET A 327 -20.78 19.30 5.04
C MET A 327 -21.37 19.75 6.37
N ASP A 328 -22.45 20.51 6.34
CA ASP A 328 -23.30 20.71 7.50
C ASP A 328 -24.10 19.43 7.80
N ILE A 329 -23.80 18.82 8.94
CA ILE A 329 -24.45 17.61 9.44
C ILE A 329 -25.25 17.88 10.72
N SER A 330 -25.61 19.14 10.98
CA SER A 330 -26.34 19.56 12.19
C SER A 330 -27.60 18.73 12.43
N GLN A 331 -28.32 18.37 11.37
CA GLN A 331 -29.54 17.55 11.43
C GLN A 331 -29.29 16.09 11.88
N PHE A 332 -28.03 15.65 11.86
CA PHE A 332 -27.62 14.31 12.28
C PHE A 332 -26.83 14.31 13.59
N SER A 333 -26.47 15.47 14.14
CA SER A 333 -25.73 15.53 15.39
C SER A 333 -26.54 14.90 16.53
N THR A 334 -25.84 14.12 17.36
CA THR A 334 -26.42 13.53 18.58
C THR A 334 -26.45 14.49 19.76
N ILE A 335 -25.76 15.63 19.65
CA ILE A 335 -25.73 16.67 20.66
C ILE A 335 -26.69 17.78 20.21
N GLU A 336 -27.74 17.99 21.00
CA GLU A 336 -28.73 19.03 20.74
C GLU A 336 -28.04 20.40 20.60
N CYS A 337 -28.32 21.10 19.50
CA CYS A 337 -27.75 22.41 19.15
C CYS A 337 -26.23 22.44 18.85
N GLU A 338 -25.58 21.31 18.58
CA GLU A 338 -24.14 21.29 18.23
C GLU A 338 -23.85 21.97 16.88
N LEU A 339 -24.85 22.21 16.03
CA LEU A 339 -24.69 22.87 14.71
C LEU A 339 -23.44 22.36 13.98
N GLU A 340 -23.35 21.03 13.85
CA GLU A 340 -22.13 20.31 13.50
C GLU A 340 -21.80 20.44 12.00
N VAL A 341 -20.55 20.74 11.70
CA VAL A 341 -19.97 20.74 10.34
C VAL A 341 -18.82 19.75 10.29
N LEU A 342 -18.91 18.78 9.39
CA LEU A 342 -17.92 17.71 9.22
C LEU A 342 -16.99 18.02 8.04
N PHE A 343 -15.69 17.93 8.28
CA PHE A 343 -14.67 17.96 7.23
C PHE A 343 -14.21 16.55 6.86
N SER A 344 -14.07 16.29 5.56
CA SER A 344 -13.43 15.09 5.02
C SER A 344 -11.94 15.07 5.38
N PHE A 345 -11.36 13.89 5.52
CA PHE A 345 -9.92 13.70 5.68
C PHE A 345 -9.10 14.26 4.49
N ARG A 346 -9.76 14.62 3.38
CA ARG A 346 -9.17 15.29 2.21
C ARG A 346 -8.98 16.79 2.38
N SER A 347 -9.52 17.38 3.44
CA SER A 347 -9.49 18.84 3.64
C SER A 347 -8.06 19.35 3.85
N LEU A 348 -7.79 20.50 3.26
CA LEU A 348 -6.53 21.22 3.35
C LEU A 348 -6.75 22.55 4.05
N PHE A 349 -5.87 22.89 4.99
CA PHE A 349 -5.95 24.15 5.71
C PHE A 349 -4.63 24.91 5.64
N ARG A 350 -4.70 26.21 5.40
CA ARG A 350 -3.58 27.12 5.67
C ARG A 350 -3.64 27.55 7.13
N VAL A 351 -2.51 27.52 7.82
CA VAL A 351 -2.36 28.06 9.18
C VAL A 351 -2.10 29.56 9.09
N GLU A 352 -3.02 30.39 9.54
CA GLU A 352 -2.86 31.85 9.47
C GLU A 352 -2.20 32.42 10.73
N ASN A 353 -2.59 31.90 11.89
CA ASN A 353 -2.16 32.45 13.16
C ASN A 353 -2.25 31.41 14.27
N VAL A 354 -1.31 31.46 15.21
CA VAL A 354 -1.24 30.60 16.38
C VAL A 354 -0.80 31.44 17.56
N VAL A 355 -1.67 31.59 18.56
CA VAL A 355 -1.39 32.45 19.73
C VAL A 355 -1.85 31.76 21.00
N ARG A 356 -0.99 31.71 22.01
CA ARG A 356 -1.38 31.33 23.36
C ARG A 356 -1.86 32.55 24.14
N ASN A 357 -3.09 32.51 24.63
CA ASN A 357 -3.60 33.52 25.55
C ASN A 357 -3.16 33.18 27.00
N SER A 358 -2.55 34.15 27.68
CA SER A 358 -2.08 33.99 29.06
C SER A 358 -3.22 33.91 30.08
N ASP A 359 -4.36 34.54 29.79
CA ASP A 359 -5.42 34.77 30.77
C ASP A 359 -6.28 33.51 30.98
N ASP A 360 -6.60 32.82 29.90
CA ASP A 360 -7.36 31.57 29.93
C ASP A 360 -6.49 30.33 29.77
N ASN A 361 -5.21 30.48 29.42
CA ASN A 361 -4.27 29.41 29.10
C ASN A 361 -4.83 28.47 28.00
N ILE A 362 -5.31 29.06 26.91
CA ILE A 362 -5.79 28.40 25.69
C ILE A 362 -4.98 28.89 24.49
N TRP A 363 -4.67 27.97 23.59
CA TRP A 363 -4.12 28.28 22.27
C TRP A 363 -5.24 28.55 21.29
N TYR A 364 -5.15 29.67 20.58
CA TYR A 364 -6.04 30.06 19.49
C TYR A 364 -5.32 29.80 18.18
N VAL A 365 -5.95 29.03 17.31
CA VAL A 365 -5.42 28.68 15.99
C VAL A 365 -6.41 29.11 14.92
N ASP A 366 -5.99 30.01 14.05
CA ASP A 366 -6.78 30.46 12.91
C ASP A 366 -6.36 29.67 11.66
N LEU A 367 -7.34 29.04 11.02
CA LEU A 367 -7.18 28.26 9.81
C LEU A 367 -8.04 28.82 8.68
N ILE A 368 -7.56 28.69 7.45
CA ILE A 368 -8.36 28.92 6.24
C ILE A 368 -8.45 27.59 5.50
N LEU A 369 -9.66 27.11 5.23
CA LEU A 369 -9.88 26.00 4.31
C LEU A 369 -9.43 26.45 2.92
N ILE A 370 -8.58 25.66 2.29
CA ILE A 370 -8.12 25.85 0.91
C ILE A 370 -8.44 24.59 0.10
N ASP A 371 -8.36 24.69 -1.22
CA ASP A 371 -8.45 23.54 -2.10
C ASP A 371 -7.21 23.40 -2.98
N GLU A 372 -7.28 22.49 -3.95
CA GLU A 372 -6.18 22.15 -4.83
C GLU A 372 -5.88 23.22 -5.89
N THR A 373 -6.73 24.23 -6.02
CA THR A 373 -6.52 25.39 -6.90
C THR A 373 -5.71 26.49 -6.22
N ASP A 374 -5.48 26.40 -4.92
CA ASP A 374 -4.71 27.37 -4.15
C ASP A 374 -3.26 27.48 -4.65
N ASN A 375 -2.79 28.72 -4.89
CA ASN A 375 -1.46 28.97 -5.46
C ASN A 375 -0.32 28.42 -4.60
N GLN A 376 -0.46 28.45 -3.27
CA GLN A 376 0.56 27.91 -2.39
C GLN A 376 0.56 26.38 -2.45
N PHE A 377 -0.61 25.75 -2.46
CA PHE A 377 -0.71 24.30 -2.69
C PHE A 377 -0.06 23.94 -4.02
N LEU A 378 -0.44 24.60 -5.11
CA LEU A 378 0.15 24.41 -6.44
C LEU A 378 1.66 24.62 -6.45
N SER A 379 2.20 25.56 -5.67
CA SER A 379 3.65 25.81 -5.57
C SER A 379 4.42 24.71 -4.83
N ILE A 380 3.90 24.22 -3.70
CA ILE A 380 4.43 23.05 -2.97
C ILE A 380 4.39 21.83 -3.87
N MET A 381 3.32 21.76 -4.65
CA MET A 381 3.05 20.69 -5.56
C MET A 381 3.78 20.85 -6.90
N GLN A 382 4.33 22.01 -7.24
CA GLN A 382 4.92 22.31 -8.55
C GLN A 382 6.07 21.35 -8.94
N PRO A 383 6.99 20.97 -8.05
CA PRO A 383 8.02 19.95 -8.36
C PRO A 383 7.44 18.59 -8.73
N TRP A 384 6.22 18.30 -8.25
CA TRP A 384 5.45 17.09 -8.55
C TRP A 384 4.60 17.29 -9.82
N TYR A 385 3.87 18.41 -9.95
CA TYR A 385 2.98 18.74 -11.08
C TYR A 385 3.71 19.08 -12.39
N LEU A 386 4.91 19.68 -12.35
CA LEU A 386 5.72 19.94 -13.56
C LEU A 386 6.18 18.66 -14.26
N ARG A 387 6.07 17.51 -13.58
CA ARG A 387 6.23 16.16 -14.15
C ARG A 387 4.95 15.34 -14.10
N THR A 388 3.84 15.91 -13.62
CA THR A 388 2.53 15.24 -13.53
C THR A 388 1.40 16.26 -13.82
N THR A 389 1.17 16.61 -15.09
CA THR A 389 0.03 17.48 -15.49
C THR A 389 -1.35 16.78 -15.45
N ASN A 390 -2.23 17.24 -14.55
CA ASN A 390 -3.70 16.96 -14.49
C ASN A 390 -4.17 15.54 -14.14
N ILE A 391 -3.97 15.11 -12.89
CA ILE A 391 -4.77 14.01 -12.29
C ILE A 391 -5.66 14.48 -11.13
N ILE A 392 -5.29 15.56 -10.44
CA ILE A 392 -5.93 15.86 -9.16
C ILE A 392 -7.29 16.58 -9.35
N SER A 393 -7.51 17.28 -10.47
CA SER A 393 -8.75 18.04 -10.70
C SER A 393 -9.87 17.30 -11.45
N GLN A 394 -9.73 16.02 -11.82
CA GLN A 394 -10.76 15.36 -12.62
C GLN A 394 -11.04 13.92 -12.20
N ARG A 395 -12.22 13.73 -11.59
CA ARG A 395 -12.97 12.46 -11.62
C ARG A 395 -13.15 11.90 -13.05
N SER A 396 -12.95 12.73 -14.06
CA SER A 396 -13.21 12.46 -15.48
C SER A 396 -12.06 11.76 -16.21
N PHE A 397 -10.79 11.86 -15.78
CA PHE A 397 -9.68 11.32 -16.57
C PHE A 397 -9.70 9.79 -16.67
N PHE A 398 -10.24 9.10 -15.66
CA PHE A 398 -10.42 7.64 -15.67
C PHE A 398 -11.77 7.18 -16.24
N ILE A 399 -12.67 8.10 -16.64
CA ILE A 399 -14.05 7.78 -17.04
C ILE A 399 -14.42 8.28 -18.46
N SER A 400 -13.65 9.18 -19.07
CA SER A 400 -13.80 9.57 -20.48
C SER A 400 -12.46 9.37 -21.18
N GLU A 401 -12.27 8.45 -22.13
CA GLU A 401 -13.06 8.25 -23.34
C GLU A 401 -13.35 6.76 -23.59
N ILE A 402 -14.64 6.42 -23.69
CA ILE A 402 -15.11 5.23 -24.42
C ILE A 402 -15.01 5.58 -25.91
N GLU A 403 -13.80 5.84 -26.39
CA GLU A 403 -13.44 5.56 -27.77
C GLU A 403 -12.75 4.19 -27.75
N GLN A 404 -12.97 3.36 -28.78
CA GLN A 404 -12.46 1.99 -28.80
C GLN A 404 -10.99 1.95 -28.37
N PRO A 405 -10.58 1.06 -27.44
CA PRO A 405 -9.22 1.03 -26.94
C PRO A 405 -8.30 0.83 -28.15
N LYS A 406 -7.55 1.88 -28.52
CA LYS A 406 -6.38 1.71 -29.38
C LYS A 406 -5.38 0.89 -28.58
N GLU A 407 -4.89 -0.19 -29.16
CA GLU A 407 -4.02 -1.15 -28.50
C GLU A 407 -2.62 -0.57 -28.25
N ASP A 408 -2.47 0.44 -27.38
CA ASP A 408 -1.16 1.05 -27.12
C ASP A 408 -0.31 0.13 -26.23
N PHE A 409 0.63 -0.55 -26.88
CA PHE A 409 1.50 -1.54 -26.24
C PHE A 409 2.55 -0.90 -25.31
N PHE A 410 2.97 0.33 -25.62
CA PHE A 410 3.90 1.12 -24.81
C PHE A 410 3.32 2.50 -24.52
N ARG A 411 3.53 2.97 -23.29
CA ARG A 411 3.25 4.36 -22.91
C ARG A 411 4.51 5.20 -22.96
N ASN A 412 4.49 6.32 -23.68
CA ASN A 412 5.57 7.31 -23.65
C ASN A 412 5.59 8.08 -22.33
N LEU A 413 6.68 7.97 -21.57
CA LEU A 413 6.79 8.61 -20.26
C LEU A 413 7.21 10.08 -20.32
N THR A 414 7.63 10.59 -21.48
CA THR A 414 7.91 12.03 -21.64
C THR A 414 6.65 12.87 -21.81
N ASP A 415 5.64 12.35 -22.51
CA ASP A 415 4.35 13.02 -22.72
C ASP A 415 3.27 12.55 -21.72
N HIS A 416 3.40 11.35 -21.13
CA HIS A 416 2.44 10.74 -20.20
C HIS A 416 3.06 10.34 -18.84
N SER A 417 3.92 11.18 -18.29
CA SER A 417 4.55 10.99 -16.97
C SER A 417 3.53 10.88 -15.82
N VAL A 418 2.38 11.56 -15.93
CA VAL A 418 1.30 11.62 -14.93
C VAL A 418 0.51 10.31 -14.83
N PRO A 419 -0.12 9.82 -15.93
CA PRO A 419 -0.90 8.59 -15.85
C PRO A 419 -0.01 7.41 -15.53
N PHE A 420 1.26 7.47 -15.95
CA PHE A 420 2.27 6.49 -15.58
C PHE A 420 2.57 6.49 -14.08
N LEU A 421 2.93 7.62 -13.47
CA LEU A 421 3.22 7.67 -12.03
C LEU A 421 1.99 7.26 -11.20
N ALA A 422 0.80 7.66 -11.63
CA ALA A 422 -0.45 7.19 -11.05
C ALA A 422 -0.59 5.66 -11.16
N PHE A 423 -0.40 5.09 -12.34
CA PHE A 423 -0.45 3.63 -12.53
C PHE A 423 0.59 2.90 -11.67
N GLN A 424 1.82 3.41 -11.57
CA GLN A 424 2.85 2.84 -10.70
C GLN A 424 2.45 2.88 -9.23
N LEU A 425 1.91 4.02 -8.74
CA LEU A 425 1.38 4.13 -7.39
C LEU A 425 0.20 3.19 -7.14
N PHE A 426 -0.67 3.00 -8.13
CA PHE A 426 -1.78 2.06 -8.08
C PHE A 426 -1.27 0.61 -7.95
N VAL A 427 -0.29 0.23 -8.77
CA VAL A 427 0.34 -1.08 -8.72
C VAL A 427 1.03 -1.30 -7.37
N ASP A 428 1.84 -0.34 -6.89
CA ASP A 428 2.49 -0.43 -5.57
C ASP A 428 1.47 -0.58 -4.43
N MET A 429 0.42 0.24 -4.42
CA MET A 429 -0.68 0.14 -3.45
C MET A 429 -1.31 -1.26 -3.48
N MET A 430 -1.67 -1.74 -4.67
CA MET A 430 -2.33 -3.03 -4.85
C MET A 430 -1.44 -4.21 -4.40
N LEU A 431 -0.16 -4.17 -4.76
CA LEU A 431 0.83 -5.20 -4.39
C LEU A 431 1.10 -5.25 -2.87
N ARG A 432 0.88 -4.13 -2.15
CA ARG A 432 1.04 -4.06 -0.69
C ARG A 432 -0.19 -4.51 0.09
N LEU A 433 -1.36 -4.62 -0.56
CA LEU A 433 -2.56 -5.10 0.11
C LEU A 433 -2.44 -6.59 0.45
N ASP A 434 -2.97 -6.96 1.61
CA ASP A 434 -2.95 -8.33 2.08
C ASP A 434 -3.75 -9.25 1.15
N ARG A 435 -3.23 -10.46 0.96
CA ARG A 435 -3.89 -11.54 0.25
C ARG A 435 -4.97 -12.19 1.13
N THR A 436 -6.23 -11.81 0.92
CA THR A 436 -7.39 -12.27 1.70
C THR A 436 -8.34 -13.15 0.88
N GLU A 437 -9.18 -13.94 1.54
CA GLU A 437 -10.27 -14.66 0.86
C GLU A 437 -11.24 -13.67 0.18
N PHE A 438 -11.42 -12.47 0.72
CA PHE A 438 -12.23 -11.43 0.07
C PHE A 438 -11.68 -11.02 -1.30
N SER A 439 -10.36 -10.82 -1.40
CA SER A 439 -9.74 -10.52 -2.70
C SER A 439 -9.85 -11.67 -3.70
N ARG A 440 -9.94 -12.91 -3.21
CA ARG A 440 -10.19 -14.10 -4.04
C ARG A 440 -11.64 -14.16 -4.52
N ASP A 441 -12.59 -13.89 -3.63
CA ASP A 441 -14.01 -13.88 -3.94
C ASP A 441 -14.34 -12.79 -4.98
N GLU A 442 -13.76 -11.60 -4.86
CA GLU A 442 -13.89 -10.52 -5.86
C GLU A 442 -13.36 -10.94 -7.24
N LEU A 443 -12.23 -11.65 -7.29
CA LEU A 443 -11.68 -12.20 -8.53
C LEU A 443 -12.64 -13.22 -9.16
N LEU A 444 -13.19 -14.13 -8.36
CA LEU A 444 -14.08 -15.20 -8.83
C LEU A 444 -15.42 -14.64 -9.30
N GLU A 445 -15.99 -13.67 -8.59
CA GLU A 445 -17.21 -12.96 -8.96
C GLU A 445 -17.06 -12.31 -10.33
N VAL A 446 -16.02 -11.50 -10.52
CA VAL A 446 -15.73 -10.83 -11.80
C VAL A 446 -15.52 -11.82 -12.93
N CYS A 447 -14.78 -12.90 -12.71
CA CYS A 447 -14.55 -13.89 -13.75
C CYS A 447 -15.87 -14.58 -14.15
N ARG A 448 -16.72 -14.94 -13.18
CA ARG A 448 -18.02 -15.56 -13.46
C ARG A 448 -18.97 -14.61 -14.19
N GLU A 449 -18.95 -13.33 -13.86
CA GLU A 449 -19.72 -12.31 -14.57
C GLU A 449 -19.22 -12.16 -16.01
N ASN A 450 -17.90 -12.04 -16.22
CA ASN A 450 -17.32 -11.84 -17.55
C ASN A 450 -17.54 -13.05 -18.49
N TYR A 451 -17.57 -14.26 -17.94
CA TYR A 451 -17.72 -15.51 -18.69
C TYR A 451 -19.08 -16.19 -18.47
N SER A 452 -20.12 -15.44 -18.09
CA SER A 452 -21.44 -16.00 -17.73
C SER A 452 -22.08 -16.86 -18.84
N ASN A 453 -21.71 -16.59 -20.09
CA ASN A 453 -22.23 -17.28 -21.28
C ASN A 453 -21.26 -18.33 -21.85
N ASP A 454 -20.09 -18.53 -21.23
CA ASP A 454 -19.08 -19.49 -21.65
C ASP A 454 -18.97 -20.64 -20.64
N SER A 455 -19.68 -21.75 -20.93
CA SER A 455 -19.70 -22.92 -20.05
C SER A 455 -18.35 -23.61 -19.89
N ILE A 456 -17.44 -23.45 -20.86
CA ILE A 456 -16.09 -24.03 -20.80
C ILE A 456 -15.25 -23.22 -19.82
N GLU A 457 -15.25 -21.90 -19.94
CA GLU A 457 -14.51 -21.03 -19.03
C GLU A 457 -15.09 -21.06 -17.61
N LEU A 458 -16.41 -21.13 -17.44
CA LEU A 458 -17.03 -21.33 -16.12
C LEU A 458 -16.54 -22.61 -15.42
N ARG A 459 -16.40 -23.71 -16.15
CA ARG A 459 -15.83 -24.95 -15.60
C ARG A 459 -14.36 -24.79 -15.21
N LYS A 460 -13.57 -24.03 -15.97
CA LYS A 460 -12.18 -23.73 -15.61
C LYS A 460 -12.11 -22.85 -14.35
N ILE A 461 -13.05 -21.91 -14.17
CA ILE A 461 -13.18 -21.11 -12.96
C ILE A 461 -13.48 -22.00 -11.74
N ASP A 462 -14.39 -22.97 -11.87
CA ASP A 462 -14.68 -23.91 -10.77
C ASP A 462 -13.46 -24.76 -10.39
N ILE A 463 -12.66 -25.19 -11.38
CA ILE A 463 -11.40 -25.90 -11.12
C ILE A 463 -10.39 -24.98 -10.43
N PHE A 464 -10.28 -23.73 -10.87
CA PHE A 464 -9.42 -22.73 -10.23
C PHE A 464 -9.82 -22.52 -8.77
N GLU A 465 -11.11 -22.32 -8.49
CA GLU A 465 -11.64 -22.16 -7.12
C GLU A 465 -11.35 -23.37 -6.22
N GLN A 466 -11.24 -24.57 -6.77
CA GLN A 466 -10.98 -25.77 -5.97
C GLN A 466 -9.50 -26.08 -5.79
N THR A 467 -8.66 -25.73 -6.77
CA THR A 467 -7.30 -26.27 -6.87
C THR A 467 -6.19 -25.23 -6.90
N TYR A 468 -6.52 -23.95 -7.07
CA TYR A 468 -5.51 -22.90 -7.23
C TYR A 468 -4.65 -22.73 -5.98
N ASP A 469 -3.33 -22.66 -6.20
CA ASP A 469 -2.30 -22.34 -5.21
C ASP A 469 -1.41 -21.22 -5.79
N ALA A 470 -0.87 -20.34 -4.93
CA ALA A 470 -0.03 -19.22 -5.36
C ALA A 470 1.23 -19.69 -6.12
N LYS A 471 1.74 -20.90 -5.84
CA LYS A 471 2.88 -21.48 -6.56
C LYS A 471 2.55 -21.89 -8.00
N ASP A 472 1.26 -21.94 -8.35
CA ASP A 472 0.79 -22.31 -9.68
C ASP A 472 0.39 -21.07 -10.51
N ALA A 473 0.63 -19.84 -10.03
CA ALA A 473 0.22 -18.61 -10.70
C ALA A 473 0.76 -18.51 -12.14
N ILE A 474 2.05 -18.76 -12.36
CA ILE A 474 2.65 -18.78 -13.70
C ILE A 474 2.01 -19.84 -14.61
N LYS A 475 1.72 -21.03 -14.08
CA LYS A 475 1.08 -22.10 -14.84
C LYS A 475 -0.31 -21.69 -15.31
N TRP A 476 -1.09 -21.09 -14.44
CA TRP A 476 -2.42 -20.57 -14.77
C TRP A 476 -2.36 -19.39 -15.73
N TYR A 477 -1.36 -18.50 -15.58
CA TYR A 477 -1.17 -17.36 -16.46
C TYR A 477 -0.75 -17.77 -17.87
N THR A 478 0.06 -18.82 -18.02
CA THR A 478 0.50 -19.33 -19.33
C THR A 478 -0.52 -20.28 -19.98
N THR A 479 -1.50 -20.77 -19.21
CA THR A 479 -2.59 -21.58 -19.74
C THR A 479 -3.60 -20.70 -20.46
N ASP A 480 -3.97 -21.05 -21.70
CA ASP A 480 -5.06 -20.37 -22.42
C ASP A 480 -6.42 -20.61 -21.75
N CYS A 481 -6.78 -19.69 -20.85
CA CYS A 481 -8.00 -19.70 -20.06
C CYS A 481 -8.38 -18.30 -19.59
N PHE A 482 -9.53 -18.22 -18.92
CA PHE A 482 -10.16 -17.00 -18.44
C PHE A 482 -9.18 -16.05 -17.74
N ILE A 483 -8.28 -16.55 -16.89
CA ILE A 483 -7.43 -15.70 -16.05
C ILE A 483 -6.38 -14.96 -16.86
N TYR A 484 -5.72 -15.63 -17.80
CA TYR A 484 -4.78 -15.01 -18.73
C TYR A 484 -5.45 -13.91 -19.55
N ARG A 485 -6.63 -14.22 -20.12
CA ARG A 485 -7.36 -13.33 -21.02
C ARG A 485 -7.86 -12.09 -20.27
N ILE A 486 -8.58 -12.27 -19.16
CA ILE A 486 -9.16 -11.15 -18.42
C ILE A 486 -8.10 -10.24 -17.79
N ILE A 487 -6.97 -10.79 -17.33
CA ILE A 487 -5.86 -9.97 -16.80
C ILE A 487 -5.25 -9.13 -17.92
N ASN A 488 -4.85 -9.72 -19.03
CA ASN A 488 -4.20 -8.98 -20.11
C ASN A 488 -5.16 -7.98 -20.78
N GLU A 489 -6.44 -8.31 -20.88
CA GLU A 489 -7.46 -7.37 -21.31
C GLU A 489 -7.59 -6.20 -20.33
N SER A 490 -7.74 -6.47 -19.03
CA SER A 490 -7.89 -5.43 -17.99
C SER A 490 -6.71 -4.45 -17.95
N LEU A 491 -5.49 -4.96 -18.14
CA LEU A 491 -4.26 -4.16 -18.16
C LEU A 491 -4.13 -3.36 -19.46
N ARG A 492 -4.64 -3.88 -20.59
CA ARG A 492 -4.64 -3.18 -21.88
C ARG A 492 -5.63 -2.02 -21.91
N ILE A 493 -6.81 -2.19 -21.32
CA ILE A 493 -7.81 -1.12 -21.20
C ILE A 493 -7.62 -0.25 -19.95
N GLU A 494 -6.61 -0.56 -19.13
CA GLU A 494 -6.26 0.13 -17.88
C GLU A 494 -7.44 0.32 -16.91
N SER A 495 -8.34 -0.66 -16.84
CA SER A 495 -9.49 -0.59 -15.96
C SER A 495 -9.06 -0.78 -14.50
N ILE A 496 -8.93 0.32 -13.76
CA ILE A 496 -8.54 0.31 -12.33
C ILE A 496 -9.42 -0.65 -11.52
N ASP A 497 -10.74 -0.56 -11.68
CA ASP A 497 -11.70 -1.43 -10.96
C ASP A 497 -11.47 -2.91 -11.29
N LEU A 498 -11.23 -3.25 -12.56
CA LEU A 498 -11.02 -4.63 -12.98
C LEU A 498 -9.66 -5.17 -12.52
N ILE A 499 -8.58 -4.42 -12.76
CA ILE A 499 -7.23 -4.78 -12.31
C ILE A 499 -7.22 -4.98 -10.79
N PHE A 500 -7.90 -4.08 -10.06
CA PHE A 500 -7.99 -4.16 -8.61
C PHE A 500 -8.75 -5.40 -8.13
N LYS A 501 -9.85 -5.79 -8.77
CA LYS A 501 -10.56 -7.03 -8.44
C LYS A 501 -9.75 -8.28 -8.78
N LEU A 502 -8.86 -8.20 -9.77
CA LEU A 502 -7.92 -9.27 -10.15
C LEU A 502 -6.65 -9.31 -9.28
N ARG A 503 -6.50 -8.40 -8.30
CA ARG A 503 -5.28 -8.26 -7.47
C ARG A 503 -4.83 -9.54 -6.78
N TYR A 504 -5.76 -10.43 -6.41
CA TYR A 504 -5.41 -11.70 -5.75
C TYR A 504 -4.43 -12.52 -6.58
N PHE A 505 -4.71 -12.67 -7.89
CA PHE A 505 -3.85 -13.41 -8.79
C PHE A 505 -2.65 -12.58 -9.26
N ILE A 506 -2.83 -11.28 -9.50
CA ILE A 506 -1.73 -10.39 -9.93
C ILE A 506 -0.63 -10.35 -8.85
N ASN A 507 -0.99 -10.25 -7.58
CA ASN A 507 -0.05 -10.29 -6.45
C ASN A 507 0.68 -11.64 -6.40
N ASP A 508 -0.03 -12.77 -6.55
CA ASP A 508 0.58 -14.10 -6.56
C ASP A 508 1.58 -14.26 -7.72
N LEU A 509 1.20 -13.82 -8.93
CA LEU A 509 2.07 -13.88 -10.11
C LEU A 509 3.30 -12.98 -9.96
N HIS A 510 3.13 -11.75 -9.49
CA HIS A 510 4.24 -10.83 -9.20
C HIS A 510 5.22 -11.43 -8.17
N ASN A 511 4.70 -11.96 -7.07
CA ASN A 511 5.51 -12.54 -6.00
C ASN A 511 6.23 -13.82 -6.45
N GLN A 512 5.57 -14.66 -7.25
CA GLN A 512 6.20 -15.86 -7.81
C GLN A 512 7.38 -15.49 -8.72
N LEU A 513 7.22 -14.47 -9.58
CA LEU A 513 8.31 -13.96 -10.42
C LEU A 513 9.46 -13.40 -9.57
N ALA A 514 9.16 -12.64 -8.50
CA ALA A 514 10.16 -12.08 -7.60
C ALA A 514 10.99 -13.17 -6.90
N GLN A 515 10.33 -14.24 -6.44
CA GLN A 515 11.00 -15.39 -5.84
C GLN A 515 11.89 -16.12 -6.85
N MET A 516 11.39 -16.36 -8.06
CA MET A 516 12.13 -17.06 -9.11
C MET A 516 13.31 -16.25 -9.66
N GLN A 517 13.20 -14.92 -9.68
CA GLN A 517 14.26 -14.03 -10.15
C GLN A 517 15.58 -14.26 -9.39
N ILE A 518 15.52 -14.47 -8.06
CA ILE A 518 16.70 -14.70 -7.23
C ILE A 518 17.46 -15.94 -7.72
N GLY A 519 16.74 -17.04 -7.97
CA GLY A 519 17.33 -18.27 -8.49
C GLY A 519 17.85 -18.09 -9.91
N PHE A 520 17.06 -17.46 -10.78
CA PHE A 520 17.43 -17.20 -12.16
C PHE A 520 18.74 -16.40 -12.28
N LEU A 521 18.86 -15.28 -11.55
CA LEU A 521 20.06 -14.44 -11.57
C LEU A 521 21.29 -15.14 -10.98
N ARG A 522 21.12 -16.04 -10.00
CA ARG A 522 22.22 -16.84 -9.43
C ARG A 522 22.78 -17.88 -10.41
N LEU A 523 21.93 -18.39 -11.30
CA LEU A 523 22.31 -19.39 -12.31
C LEU A 523 23.00 -18.77 -13.53
N LEU A 524 22.90 -17.44 -13.72
CA LEU A 524 23.60 -16.75 -14.79
C LEU A 524 25.13 -16.79 -14.54
N PRO A 525 25.94 -17.11 -15.57
CA PRO A 525 27.39 -17.03 -15.48
C PRO A 525 27.87 -15.65 -15.01
N SER A 526 28.86 -15.61 -14.11
CA SER A 526 29.33 -14.38 -13.46
C SER A 526 29.89 -13.32 -14.43
N ASN A 527 30.22 -13.71 -15.66
CA ASN A 527 30.67 -12.81 -16.73
C ASN A 527 29.52 -12.17 -17.51
N ILE A 528 28.27 -12.64 -17.34
CA ILE A 528 27.09 -12.04 -17.97
C ILE A 528 26.58 -10.89 -17.11
N SER A 529 26.89 -9.67 -17.54
CA SER A 529 26.38 -8.44 -16.93
C SER A 529 25.14 -7.88 -17.62
N ILE A 530 24.89 -8.30 -18.86
CA ILE A 530 23.73 -7.91 -19.65
C ILE A 530 23.11 -9.19 -20.21
N LEU A 531 21.84 -9.39 -19.91
CA LEU A 531 20.99 -10.42 -20.50
C LEU A 531 20.23 -9.79 -21.67
N THR A 532 20.35 -10.36 -22.86
CA THR A 532 19.60 -9.93 -24.05
C THR A 532 18.38 -10.84 -24.23
N LEU A 533 17.22 -10.23 -24.35
CA LEU A 533 15.93 -10.89 -24.57
C LEU A 533 15.25 -10.30 -25.80
N TYR A 534 14.31 -11.03 -26.35
CA TYR A 534 13.60 -10.64 -27.56
C TYR A 534 12.10 -10.77 -27.40
N ARG A 535 11.36 -9.91 -28.09
CA ARG A 535 9.91 -10.04 -28.25
C ARG A 535 9.52 -9.64 -29.66
N GLY A 536 8.94 -10.58 -30.41
CA GLY A 536 8.33 -10.29 -31.71
C GLY A 536 6.85 -10.04 -31.59
N LEU A 537 6.34 -9.06 -32.33
CA LEU A 537 4.91 -8.82 -32.49
C LEU A 537 4.61 -8.01 -33.76
N THR A 538 3.33 -7.96 -34.12
CA THR A 538 2.79 -7.01 -35.10
C THR A 538 2.26 -5.78 -34.38
N MET A 539 2.58 -4.58 -34.86
CA MET A 539 2.08 -3.32 -34.28
C MET A 539 1.64 -2.32 -35.34
N ASP A 540 0.80 -1.36 -34.94
CA ASP A 540 0.38 -0.24 -35.78
C ASP A 540 1.59 0.64 -36.15
N TRP A 541 1.62 1.11 -37.40
CA TRP A 541 2.69 1.96 -37.91
C TRP A 541 2.86 3.25 -37.11
N ASN A 542 1.77 3.86 -36.64
CA ASN A 542 1.84 5.11 -35.88
C ASN A 542 2.49 4.89 -34.52
N GLN A 543 2.28 3.72 -33.89
CA GLN A 543 2.94 3.36 -32.64
C GLN A 543 4.44 3.15 -32.83
N LEU A 544 4.86 2.52 -33.95
CA LEU A 544 6.28 2.41 -34.28
C LEU A 544 6.90 3.81 -34.50
N GLU A 545 6.22 4.67 -35.24
CA GLU A 545 6.65 6.05 -35.45
C GLU A 545 6.76 6.84 -34.13
N GLU A 546 5.90 6.57 -33.16
CA GLU A 546 6.01 7.11 -31.81
C GLU A 546 7.26 6.61 -31.08
N LEU A 547 7.54 5.30 -31.11
CA LEU A 547 8.77 4.74 -30.54
C LEU A 547 10.02 5.36 -31.17
N LYS A 548 10.03 5.56 -32.49
CA LYS A 548 11.13 6.22 -33.21
C LYS A 548 11.37 7.65 -32.72
N ARG A 549 10.29 8.42 -32.51
CA ARG A 549 10.38 9.78 -31.94
C ARG A 549 10.85 9.78 -30.49
N ASN A 550 10.59 8.69 -29.76
CA ASN A 550 10.96 8.52 -28.35
C ASN A 550 12.36 7.95 -28.11
N LYS A 551 13.23 7.92 -29.14
CA LYS A 551 14.62 7.53 -28.96
C LYS A 551 15.28 8.30 -27.81
N GLY A 552 15.89 7.56 -26.89
CA GLY A 552 16.53 8.08 -25.68
C GLY A 552 15.57 8.34 -24.51
N ASN A 553 14.26 8.37 -24.74
CA ASN A 553 13.22 8.55 -23.72
C ASN A 553 12.81 7.22 -23.08
N LEU A 554 11.96 7.31 -22.06
CA LEU A 554 11.45 6.16 -21.33
C LEU A 554 10.05 5.77 -21.84
N VAL A 555 9.80 4.46 -21.88
CA VAL A 555 8.50 3.85 -22.13
C VAL A 555 8.19 2.81 -21.05
N SER A 556 6.92 2.52 -20.81
CA SER A 556 6.51 1.45 -19.89
C SER A 556 5.50 0.49 -20.50
N THR A 557 5.48 -0.75 -19.99
CA THR A 557 4.42 -1.72 -20.27
C THR A 557 3.46 -1.79 -19.10
N ASN A 558 2.16 -1.70 -19.38
CA ASN A 558 1.13 -1.84 -18.34
C ASN A 558 0.82 -3.32 -18.04
N SER A 559 1.15 -4.22 -18.97
CA SER A 559 0.95 -5.66 -18.81
C SER A 559 2.20 -6.37 -18.29
N PHE A 560 2.03 -7.64 -17.91
CA PHE A 560 3.14 -8.57 -17.87
C PHE A 560 3.74 -8.68 -19.28
N LEU A 561 5.07 -8.68 -19.37
CA LEU A 561 5.77 -8.68 -20.66
C LEU A 561 6.44 -10.03 -20.86
N SER A 562 5.88 -10.84 -21.76
CA SER A 562 6.49 -12.10 -22.19
C SER A 562 7.59 -11.83 -23.22
N THR A 563 8.75 -12.44 -23.01
CA THR A 563 9.94 -12.33 -23.85
C THR A 563 10.61 -13.69 -23.96
N THR A 564 11.54 -13.85 -24.88
CA THR A 564 12.30 -15.10 -25.06
C THR A 564 13.78 -14.79 -25.23
N SER A 565 14.66 -15.69 -24.81
CA SER A 565 16.08 -15.61 -25.17
C SER A 565 16.38 -16.09 -26.60
N ASP A 566 15.40 -16.72 -27.27
CA ASP A 566 15.54 -17.20 -28.64
C ASP A 566 15.09 -16.13 -29.66
N TYR A 567 16.06 -15.56 -30.38
CA TYR A 567 15.82 -14.61 -31.46
C TYR A 567 14.96 -15.21 -32.59
N VAL A 568 15.09 -16.51 -32.88
CA VAL A 568 14.34 -17.18 -33.94
C VAL A 568 12.86 -17.28 -33.56
N ALA A 569 12.57 -17.65 -32.30
CA ALA A 569 11.22 -17.63 -31.77
C ALA A 569 10.61 -16.22 -31.85
N ALA A 570 11.35 -15.18 -31.46
CA ALA A 570 10.87 -13.80 -31.61
C ALA A 570 10.58 -13.43 -33.08
N CYS A 571 11.43 -13.82 -34.03
CA CYS A 571 11.16 -13.60 -35.45
C CYS A 571 9.87 -14.29 -35.92
N PHE A 572 9.59 -15.50 -35.40
CA PHE A 572 8.36 -16.21 -35.70
C PHE A 572 7.12 -15.44 -35.20
N PHE A 573 7.16 -14.90 -33.98
CA PHE A 573 6.07 -14.09 -33.42
C PHE A 573 5.89 -12.73 -34.12
N ALA A 574 6.97 -12.12 -34.62
CA ALA A 574 6.88 -10.86 -35.36
C ALA A 574 6.19 -11.01 -36.73
N GLY A 575 6.20 -12.22 -37.31
CA GLY A 575 5.74 -12.49 -38.67
C GLY A 575 6.76 -12.08 -39.73
N ASP A 576 6.39 -12.27 -40.99
CA ASP A 576 7.29 -12.09 -42.14
C ASP A 576 7.26 -10.67 -42.76
N GLY A 577 6.44 -9.76 -42.23
CA GLY A 577 6.25 -8.40 -42.74
C GLY A 577 5.14 -8.29 -43.80
N ASN A 578 4.51 -9.39 -44.23
CA ASN A 578 3.38 -9.39 -45.15
C ASN A 578 2.07 -9.02 -44.43
N LEU A 579 2.02 -7.79 -43.94
CA LEU A 579 0.87 -7.24 -43.22
C LEU A 579 0.10 -6.26 -44.10
N ASP A 580 -1.07 -5.83 -43.64
CA ASP A 580 -1.76 -4.71 -44.27
C ASP A 580 -0.93 -3.41 -44.18
N LYS A 581 -1.41 -2.34 -44.81
CA LYS A 581 -0.65 -1.08 -44.91
C LYS A 581 -0.44 -0.39 -43.56
N ASP A 582 -1.28 -0.67 -42.58
CA ASP A 582 -1.32 0.03 -41.31
C ASP A 582 -0.47 -0.68 -40.24
N HIS A 583 -0.08 -1.95 -40.46
CA HIS A 583 0.69 -2.76 -39.50
C HIS A 583 2.10 -3.12 -39.97
N VAL A 584 3.03 -3.24 -39.03
CA VAL A 584 4.42 -3.65 -39.25
C VAL A 584 4.86 -4.73 -38.28
N SER A 585 5.81 -5.55 -38.73
CA SER A 585 6.47 -6.55 -37.91
C SER A 585 7.58 -5.90 -37.11
N VAL A 586 7.63 -6.13 -35.81
CA VAL A 586 8.62 -5.54 -34.91
C VAL A 586 9.23 -6.59 -34.01
N ILE A 587 10.56 -6.53 -33.88
CA ILE A 587 11.34 -7.29 -32.92
C ILE A 587 11.94 -6.31 -31.92
N PHE A 588 11.50 -6.41 -30.67
CA PHE A 588 12.15 -5.72 -29.56
C PHE A 588 13.38 -6.51 -29.14
N GLU A 589 14.54 -5.84 -29.11
CA GLU A 589 15.77 -6.37 -28.51
C GLU A 589 15.96 -5.68 -27.16
N ILE A 590 15.81 -6.45 -26.07
CA ILE A 590 15.72 -5.94 -24.71
C ILE A 590 17.00 -6.29 -23.95
N SER A 591 17.75 -5.26 -23.57
CA SER A 591 18.95 -5.38 -22.73
C SER A 591 18.60 -5.24 -21.25
N VAL A 592 18.95 -6.24 -20.45
CA VAL A 592 18.69 -6.27 -19.00
C VAL A 592 20.00 -6.34 -18.23
N ASN A 593 20.29 -5.33 -17.42
CA ASN A 593 21.46 -5.37 -16.54
C ASN A 593 21.19 -6.27 -15.32
N THR A 594 21.88 -7.41 -15.26
CA THR A 594 21.67 -8.48 -14.27
C THR A 594 22.17 -8.11 -12.87
N LYS A 595 22.92 -7.01 -12.74
CA LYS A 595 23.50 -6.55 -11.47
C LYS A 595 22.63 -5.55 -10.71
N VAL A 596 21.54 -5.09 -11.30
CA VAL A 596 20.68 -4.08 -10.66
C VAL A 596 19.80 -4.74 -9.59
N LYS A 597 19.95 -4.31 -8.33
CA LYS A 597 19.35 -4.97 -7.16
C LYS A 597 17.85 -4.71 -6.95
N HIS A 598 17.28 -3.71 -7.62
CA HIS A 598 15.92 -3.22 -7.36
C HIS A 598 15.01 -3.21 -8.59
N SER A 599 15.19 -4.14 -9.53
CA SER A 599 14.39 -4.15 -10.76
C SER A 599 12.97 -4.63 -10.51
N ILE A 600 12.08 -4.29 -11.44
CA ILE A 600 10.83 -5.02 -11.57
C ILE A 600 11.13 -6.53 -11.65
N PRO A 601 10.34 -7.39 -11.00
CA PRO A 601 10.56 -8.82 -11.07
C PRO A 601 10.50 -9.36 -12.48
N PHE A 602 11.45 -10.23 -12.82
CA PHE A 602 11.43 -11.02 -14.05
C PHE A 602 12.12 -12.36 -13.81
N ALA A 603 11.65 -13.41 -14.47
CA ALA A 603 12.25 -14.73 -14.34
C ALA A 603 12.08 -15.57 -15.60
N LYS A 604 12.99 -16.51 -15.83
CA LYS A 604 12.77 -17.60 -16.78
C LYS A 604 11.69 -18.54 -16.21
N ILE A 605 10.64 -18.81 -16.98
CA ILE A 605 9.46 -19.52 -16.48
C ILE A 605 9.22 -20.91 -17.08
N GLU A 606 10.18 -21.41 -17.87
CA GLU A 606 10.17 -22.73 -18.54
C GLU A 606 9.59 -23.88 -17.68
N TYR A 607 9.99 -24.02 -16.41
CA TYR A 607 9.57 -25.17 -15.59
C TYR A 607 8.15 -25.05 -15.01
N GLN A 608 7.63 -23.83 -14.92
CA GLN A 608 6.32 -23.50 -14.36
C GLN A 608 5.29 -23.21 -15.45
N SER A 609 5.75 -22.82 -16.64
CA SER A 609 4.92 -22.60 -17.82
C SER A 609 4.33 -23.90 -18.34
N ILE A 610 3.16 -23.80 -18.99
CA ILE A 610 2.61 -24.93 -19.76
C ILE A 610 3.41 -25.16 -21.06
N PHE A 611 4.13 -24.14 -21.53
CA PHE A 611 5.01 -24.18 -22.70
C PHE A 611 6.47 -24.18 -22.26
N LYS A 612 7.05 -25.38 -22.12
CA LYS A 612 8.42 -25.54 -21.60
C LYS A 612 9.49 -25.13 -22.62
N ASP A 613 9.21 -25.28 -23.90
CA ASP A 613 10.21 -25.15 -24.96
C ASP A 613 10.31 -23.73 -25.54
N GLU A 614 9.67 -22.72 -24.93
CA GLU A 614 9.64 -21.34 -25.47
C GLU A 614 10.78 -20.44 -24.98
N ASP A 615 11.63 -20.94 -24.08
CA ASP A 615 12.69 -20.16 -23.44
C ASP A 615 12.17 -18.83 -22.85
N GLU A 616 10.94 -18.86 -22.34
CA GLU A 616 10.20 -17.69 -21.94
C GLU A 616 10.79 -17.05 -20.67
N VAL A 617 11.04 -15.74 -20.75
CA VAL A 617 11.34 -14.85 -19.62
C VAL A 617 10.19 -13.87 -19.48
N LEU A 618 9.49 -13.93 -18.35
CA LEU A 618 8.32 -13.11 -18.08
C LEU A 618 8.69 -11.98 -17.12
N PHE A 619 8.36 -10.75 -17.49
CA PHE A 619 8.46 -9.58 -16.60
C PHE A 619 7.11 -9.31 -15.93
N SER A 620 7.19 -8.83 -14.69
CA SER A 620 6.03 -8.32 -13.97
C SER A 620 5.50 -7.00 -14.55
N ILE A 621 4.30 -6.63 -14.14
CA ILE A 621 3.60 -5.41 -14.58
C ILE A 621 4.40 -4.15 -14.22
N GLY A 622 4.31 -3.13 -15.09
CA GLY A 622 4.94 -1.84 -14.83
C GLY A 622 6.44 -1.79 -15.16
N ALA A 623 6.94 -2.72 -15.98
CA ALA A 623 8.32 -2.67 -16.47
C ALA A 623 8.58 -1.42 -17.31
N ILE A 624 9.78 -0.84 -17.16
CA ILE A 624 10.16 0.44 -17.76
C ILE A 624 11.42 0.24 -18.59
N PHE A 625 11.43 0.83 -19.77
CA PHE A 625 12.50 0.68 -20.74
C PHE A 625 12.93 2.04 -21.27
N ARG A 626 14.22 2.21 -21.50
CA ARG A 626 14.74 3.29 -22.33
C ARG A 626 14.77 2.85 -23.78
N VAL A 627 14.20 3.65 -24.67
CA VAL A 627 14.21 3.37 -26.11
C VAL A 627 15.58 3.70 -26.69
N GLY A 628 16.17 2.72 -27.37
CA GLY A 628 17.45 2.83 -28.07
C GLY A 628 17.27 3.13 -29.56
N GLU A 629 18.10 2.53 -30.41
CA GLU A 629 17.95 2.65 -31.85
C GLU A 629 16.71 1.90 -32.36
N THR A 630 16.13 2.42 -33.44
CA THR A 630 15.08 1.75 -34.20
C THR A 630 15.55 1.63 -35.65
N GLU A 631 15.73 0.41 -36.12
CA GLU A 631 16.26 0.12 -37.45
C GLU A 631 15.31 -0.75 -38.26
N GLU A 632 15.23 -0.49 -39.57
CA GLU A 632 14.52 -1.38 -40.50
C GLU A 632 15.48 -2.47 -40.94
N LEU A 633 15.19 -3.72 -40.59
CA LEU A 633 16.04 -4.87 -40.95
C LEU A 633 15.80 -5.29 -42.40
N ARG A 634 14.54 -5.22 -42.83
CA ARG A 634 14.05 -5.43 -44.20
C ARG A 634 12.67 -4.79 -44.31
N GLU A 635 12.13 -4.72 -45.52
CA GLU A 635 10.83 -4.09 -45.79
C GLU A 635 9.77 -4.49 -44.75
N ARG A 636 9.30 -3.48 -43.98
CA ARG A 636 8.26 -3.61 -42.94
C ARG A 636 8.59 -4.52 -41.74
N LEU A 637 9.85 -4.93 -41.57
CA LEU A 637 10.36 -5.59 -40.37
C LEU A 637 11.38 -4.68 -39.67
N TRP A 638 11.04 -4.27 -38.45
CA TRP A 638 11.84 -3.34 -37.67
C TRP A 638 12.42 -4.03 -36.43
N LYS A 639 13.62 -3.60 -36.04
CA LYS A 639 14.21 -3.89 -34.73
C LYS A 639 14.14 -2.62 -33.88
N VAL A 640 13.65 -2.75 -32.65
CA VAL A 640 13.63 -1.66 -31.67
C VAL A 640 14.44 -2.08 -30.46
N GLU A 641 15.48 -1.33 -30.14
CA GLU A 641 16.29 -1.58 -28.96
C GLU A 641 15.62 -0.99 -27.72
N LEU A 642 15.57 -1.77 -26.65
CA LEU A 642 15.06 -1.37 -25.35
C LEU A 642 16.09 -1.73 -24.29
N THR A 643 16.29 -0.85 -23.31
CA THR A 643 17.10 -1.18 -22.12
C THR A 643 16.21 -1.14 -20.89
N LEU A 644 16.09 -2.27 -20.19
CA LEU A 644 15.38 -2.30 -18.91
C LEU A 644 16.06 -1.31 -17.97
N THR A 645 15.24 -0.42 -17.45
CA THR A 645 15.68 0.60 -16.51
C THR A 645 14.74 0.64 -15.34
N GLN A 646 15.14 1.37 -14.31
CA GLN A 646 14.25 1.73 -13.21
C GLN A 646 14.00 3.22 -13.33
N ILE A 647 12.91 3.66 -12.74
CA ILE A 647 12.89 5.06 -12.35
C ILE A 647 13.95 5.17 -11.25
N GLU A 648 15.12 5.72 -11.59
CA GLU A 648 16.02 6.34 -10.62
C GLU A 648 15.32 7.62 -10.12
N ASP A 649 14.15 7.45 -9.53
CA ASP A 649 13.37 8.57 -9.05
C ASP A 649 13.67 8.76 -7.58
N GLU A 650 14.44 9.80 -7.30
CA GLU A 650 14.45 10.41 -5.98
C GLU A 650 13.01 10.68 -5.52
N GLN A 651 12.08 11.01 -6.42
CA GLN A 651 10.67 11.26 -6.08
C GLN A 651 9.90 10.00 -5.69
N TRP A 652 9.97 8.90 -6.47
CA TRP A 652 9.37 7.60 -6.12
C TRP A 652 9.91 7.05 -4.80
N ASN A 653 11.23 7.12 -4.62
CA ASN A 653 11.86 6.72 -3.38
C ASN A 653 11.39 7.61 -2.21
N THR A 654 11.23 8.91 -2.41
CA THR A 654 10.67 9.83 -1.40
C THR A 654 9.18 9.53 -1.12
N LEU A 655 8.37 9.24 -2.14
CA LEU A 655 6.96 8.88 -2.03
C LEU A 655 6.77 7.60 -1.22
N THR A 656 7.62 6.59 -1.43
CA THR A 656 7.42 5.25 -0.84
C THR A 656 8.33 4.96 0.35
N ALA A 657 9.31 5.80 0.67
CA ALA A 657 10.26 5.60 1.77
C ALA A 657 9.56 5.36 3.12
N HIS A 658 8.50 6.11 3.39
CA HIS A 658 7.74 6.02 4.64
C HIS A 658 6.97 4.69 4.80
N LEU A 659 6.76 3.94 3.71
CA LEU A 659 6.11 2.63 3.72
C LEU A 659 7.10 1.49 3.97
N ASN A 660 8.39 1.71 3.69
CA ASN A 660 9.45 0.74 3.90
C ASN A 660 10.12 0.90 5.28
N SER A 661 9.88 2.01 5.98
CA SER A 661 10.21 2.19 7.39
C SER A 661 9.10 1.60 8.27
N LYS A 662 9.12 0.28 8.49
CA LYS A 662 8.36 -0.35 9.57
C LYS A 662 9.31 -1.16 10.44
#